data_AF-A0A8J7QAZ8-F1
#
_entry.id   AF-A0A8J7QAZ8-F1
#
_cell.length_a   1.000
_cell.length_b   1.000
_cell.length_c   1.000
_cell.angle_alpha   90.00
_cell.angle_beta   90.00
_cell.angle_gamma   90.00
#
_symmetry.space_group_name_H-M   'P 1'
#
loop_
_entity.id
_entity.type
_entity.pdbx_description
1 polymer ?
#
loop_
_entity_poly.entity_id
_entity_poly.type
_entity_poly.pdbx_seq_one_letter_code
_entity_poly.pdbx_strand_id
1 'polypeptide(L)'
;MLKPWLFAGMLWLPLFAQDWAFEEVSAQAGLAFEHAYSGVTEPEFMAGGAAVADIEGDGDLDLMVVGGSRGDNALFVNQGDGTFVNRAAEAGLVFADRFDNAPTFADVNGDGFPDLFLGSIKGSGPKLLMNNGDGSFRDATAASGLIVSADVYGATFGDPDRDGDLDLMLAYWAEHHQDYYWRNDGTGRFTPADEAVGISAALADTNAFTPSFSDINNDGWPDLLVVADFRTTTYFINRGGGFFVEGDRTPITDGNGMGSAVGDIDNDGDLDWFVSSVGVVEGNPNQDPTGNRMYRNKGDGTFEDATEACGVREGHWGWGSTFGDFDNDGDLDLFHVNGFLGSFSAGYDQDASKLFINDGSGVFSEQAVALGIDDRLQGRGVVAWDYDRDGDLDLLVTNNAGPLRLFRNNGGNQNNYLRLKPRVDGMEALGARITIEYGGQQAVREISNGGNYVSQNPAIAHFGLGKRETVDRVTVRWPDGVVTTHGPFNAGGEHSLDRTLGLSCAAPATTRTVAHLTSLDGGFDTQLRLYNGGAEPAEVSLTALNDTGIWVGAHQLSLEPGQAANLNSHTVFGDVKAAQLRLTAPSSVSLQSGYRRQQEVALLATASHGRAPANRFAFYSGNPDLVFDGIALVNSGESAARVTLRRFDARGALVEEKTLHEALPRDAKGLHLLNDLFASVTEGERFEISADRPLHLTVLRGTWPNQTPAVLFTVPTEDQTDL
;
A
#
# COMPACT_ATOMS: atom_id res chain seq x y z
N MET A 1 0.11 72.96 -44.52
CA MET A 1 0.86 72.02 -45.39
C MET A 1 1.96 71.40 -44.55
N LEU A 2 1.81 70.16 -44.08
CA LEU A 2 2.92 69.33 -43.56
C LEU A 2 2.47 67.87 -43.65
N LYS A 3 3.32 67.07 -44.30
CA LYS A 3 3.16 65.63 -44.63
C LYS A 3 3.56 64.74 -43.42
N PRO A 4 3.18 63.45 -43.43
CA PRO A 4 3.07 62.63 -42.22
C PRO A 4 4.39 61.94 -41.86
N TRP A 5 4.56 61.69 -40.56
CA TRP A 5 5.41 60.65 -40.01
C TRP A 5 4.47 59.58 -39.44
N LEU A 6 4.59 58.34 -39.91
CA LEU A 6 4.04 57.17 -39.22
C LEU A 6 5.15 56.12 -39.20
N PHE A 7 5.59 55.82 -37.98
CA PHE A 7 6.57 54.83 -37.60
C PHE A 7 6.07 53.42 -37.96
N ALA A 8 6.97 52.59 -38.47
CA ALA A 8 6.89 51.14 -38.38
C ALA A 8 8.28 50.60 -38.03
N GLY A 9 8.57 50.50 -36.73
CA GLY A 9 9.64 49.67 -36.22
C GLY A 9 9.05 48.30 -35.93
N MET A 10 9.24 47.36 -36.85
CA MET A 10 8.92 45.95 -36.64
C MET A 10 10.05 45.38 -35.78
N LEU A 11 9.79 45.19 -34.48
CA LEU A 11 10.64 44.43 -33.59
C LEU A 11 10.55 42.96 -34.03
N TRP A 12 11.61 42.48 -34.68
CA TRP A 12 11.88 41.05 -34.80
C TRP A 12 12.27 40.56 -33.40
N LEU A 13 11.34 39.91 -32.70
CA LEU A 13 11.71 39.00 -31.62
C LEU A 13 12.30 37.75 -32.28
N PRO A 14 13.50 37.29 -31.88
CA PRO A 14 13.97 35.99 -32.35
C PRO A 14 12.99 34.93 -31.84
N LEU A 15 12.44 34.11 -32.74
CA LEU A 15 11.98 32.78 -32.34
C LEU A 15 13.23 32.07 -31.83
N PHE A 16 13.36 31.92 -30.52
CA PHE A 16 14.23 30.88 -29.99
C PHE A 16 13.61 29.56 -30.47
N ALA A 17 14.32 28.82 -31.31
CA ALA A 17 13.97 27.43 -31.54
C ALA A 17 14.09 26.73 -30.18
N GLN A 18 13.06 26.01 -29.76
CA GLN A 18 13.22 25.10 -28.64
C GLN A 18 14.24 24.04 -29.03
N ASP A 19 15.21 23.82 -28.14
CA ASP A 19 16.31 22.88 -28.37
C ASP A 19 15.90 21.41 -28.12
N TRP A 20 14.63 21.18 -27.75
CA TRP A 20 14.05 19.85 -27.51
C TRP A 20 12.63 19.75 -28.09
N ALA A 21 12.20 18.55 -28.45
CA ALA A 21 10.85 18.25 -28.96
C ALA A 21 10.58 16.74 -28.98
N PHE A 22 9.30 16.37 -28.98
CA PHE A 22 8.84 15.01 -29.14
C PHE A 22 8.75 14.58 -30.61
N GLU A 23 9.07 13.31 -30.87
CA GLU A 23 8.89 12.63 -32.16
C GLU A 23 8.03 11.37 -31.96
N GLU A 24 7.01 11.19 -32.81
CA GLU A 24 6.20 9.97 -32.80
C GLU A 24 6.96 8.80 -33.44
N VAL A 25 7.27 7.77 -32.65
CA VAL A 25 8.17 6.68 -33.02
C VAL A 25 7.56 5.28 -32.88
N SER A 26 6.23 5.15 -32.70
CA SER A 26 5.58 3.86 -32.39
C SER A 26 5.95 2.75 -33.40
N ALA A 27 5.96 3.07 -34.69
CA ALA A 27 6.33 2.12 -35.73
C ALA A 27 7.81 1.71 -35.67
N GLN A 28 8.69 2.62 -35.26
CA GLN A 28 10.13 2.39 -35.13
C GLN A 28 10.42 1.53 -33.90
N ALA A 29 9.70 1.77 -32.80
CA ALA A 29 9.77 1.01 -31.56
C ALA A 29 9.08 -0.37 -31.64
N GLY A 30 8.41 -0.72 -32.74
CA GLY A 30 7.73 -2.01 -32.89
C GLY A 30 6.33 -2.08 -32.25
N LEU A 31 5.76 -0.95 -31.84
CA LEU A 31 4.45 -0.84 -31.19
C LEU A 31 3.29 -0.77 -32.19
N ALA A 32 3.24 -1.74 -33.11
CA ALA A 32 2.11 -1.88 -34.04
C ALA A 32 0.91 -2.53 -33.33
N PHE A 33 0.07 -1.69 -32.72
CA PHE A 33 -1.13 -2.11 -31.98
C PHE A 33 -2.30 -1.18 -32.26
N GLU A 34 -3.52 -1.73 -32.27
CA GLU A 34 -4.75 -0.97 -32.39
C GLU A 34 -5.74 -1.49 -31.33
N HIS A 35 -6.13 -0.60 -30.42
CA HIS A 35 -7.21 -0.87 -29.49
C HIS A 35 -8.53 -0.77 -30.25
N ALA A 36 -9.42 -1.77 -30.16
CA ALA A 36 -10.59 -1.79 -31.04
C ALA A 36 -11.82 -2.50 -30.43
N TYR A 37 -13.00 -1.91 -30.66
CA TYR A 37 -14.30 -2.50 -30.32
C TYR A 37 -15.16 -2.81 -31.55
N SER A 38 -16.07 -3.79 -31.41
CA SER A 38 -17.00 -4.24 -32.48
C SER A 38 -18.18 -3.29 -32.73
N GLY A 39 -18.33 -2.33 -31.83
CA GLY A 39 -19.16 -1.13 -31.84
C GLY A 39 -18.73 -0.34 -30.60
N VAL A 40 -18.99 0.96 -30.51
CA VAL A 40 -18.62 1.72 -29.31
C VAL A 40 -19.88 2.12 -28.57
N THR A 41 -20.15 1.39 -27.50
CA THR A 41 -21.14 1.73 -26.48
C THR A 41 -20.48 2.56 -25.38
N GLU A 42 -21.28 3.09 -24.46
CA GLU A 42 -20.79 3.97 -23.37
C GLU A 42 -19.59 3.40 -22.59
N PRO A 43 -19.60 2.15 -22.07
CA PRO A 43 -18.42 1.57 -21.42
C PRO A 43 -17.18 1.46 -22.31
N GLU A 44 -17.40 1.16 -23.59
CA GLU A 44 -16.33 0.97 -24.55
C GLU A 44 -15.71 2.31 -24.96
N PHE A 45 -16.46 3.42 -24.90
CA PHE A 45 -15.89 4.75 -25.11
C PHE A 45 -14.88 5.09 -24.03
N MET A 46 -15.06 4.62 -22.80
CA MET A 46 -14.27 5.06 -21.64
C MET A 46 -13.06 4.17 -21.36
N ALA A 47 -13.01 2.99 -21.98
CA ALA A 47 -12.00 1.97 -21.72
C ALA A 47 -10.73 2.09 -22.59
N GLY A 48 -9.67 1.44 -22.13
CA GLY A 48 -8.35 1.39 -22.75
C GLY A 48 -7.27 1.26 -21.69
N GLY A 49 -6.11 1.85 -21.99
CA GLY A 49 -5.04 1.99 -21.00
C GLY A 49 -3.88 1.02 -21.17
N ALA A 50 -2.85 1.31 -20.40
CA ALA A 50 -1.56 0.65 -20.42
C ALA A 50 -0.86 0.76 -19.07
N ALA A 51 -0.04 -0.23 -18.76
CA ALA A 51 0.77 -0.31 -17.55
C ALA A 51 2.20 -0.72 -17.89
N VAL A 52 3.16 -0.24 -17.11
CA VAL A 52 4.59 -0.46 -17.33
C VAL A 52 5.24 -0.99 -16.07
N ALA A 53 5.98 -2.10 -16.19
CA ALA A 53 6.76 -2.72 -15.11
C ALA A 53 7.89 -3.58 -15.69
N ASP A 54 8.91 -3.88 -14.87
CA ASP A 54 9.95 -4.87 -15.19
C ASP A 54 9.44 -6.27 -14.77
N ILE A 55 8.89 -7.03 -15.71
CA ILE A 55 8.14 -8.26 -15.39
C ILE A 55 9.04 -9.50 -15.28
N GLU A 56 10.26 -9.42 -15.80
CA GLU A 56 11.25 -10.51 -15.83
C GLU A 56 12.51 -10.22 -15.00
N GLY A 57 12.61 -9.03 -14.42
CA GLY A 57 13.73 -8.62 -13.56
C GLY A 57 15.03 -8.37 -14.31
N ASP A 58 14.97 -8.05 -15.60
CA ASP A 58 16.16 -7.75 -16.42
C ASP A 58 16.53 -6.25 -16.38
N GLY A 59 15.68 -5.44 -15.75
CA GLY A 59 15.81 -4.01 -15.55
C GLY A 59 15.11 -3.18 -16.63
N ASP A 60 14.87 -3.74 -17.81
CA ASP A 60 14.15 -3.08 -18.90
C ASP A 60 12.65 -3.11 -18.57
N LEU A 61 11.96 -2.00 -18.83
CA LEU A 61 10.54 -1.91 -18.51
C LEU A 61 9.70 -2.37 -19.69
N ASP A 62 8.75 -3.26 -19.41
CA ASP A 62 7.82 -3.84 -20.37
C ASP A 62 6.47 -3.15 -20.31
N LEU A 63 5.72 -3.27 -21.41
CA LEU A 63 4.49 -2.53 -21.62
C LEU A 63 3.30 -3.47 -21.83
N MET A 64 2.34 -3.44 -20.91
CA MET A 64 1.04 -4.12 -21.06
C MET A 64 0.01 -3.15 -21.61
N VAL A 65 -0.75 -3.58 -22.63
CA VAL A 65 -1.81 -2.79 -23.28
C VAL A 65 -3.06 -3.65 -23.51
N VAL A 66 -4.23 -3.12 -23.17
CA VAL A 66 -5.50 -3.82 -23.40
C VAL A 66 -6.03 -3.65 -24.83
N GLY A 67 -6.66 -4.69 -25.39
CA GLY A 67 -7.02 -4.79 -26.81
C GLY A 67 -8.46 -4.40 -27.20
N GLY A 68 -9.32 -4.16 -26.22
CA GLY A 68 -10.76 -3.93 -26.43
C GLY A 68 -11.47 -5.23 -26.81
N SER A 69 -12.55 -5.18 -27.60
CA SER A 69 -13.33 -6.38 -27.94
C SER A 69 -12.93 -7.07 -29.25
N ARG A 70 -12.04 -6.48 -30.05
CA ARG A 70 -11.63 -7.03 -31.36
C ARG A 70 -10.20 -7.55 -31.38
N GLY A 71 -9.31 -6.95 -30.60
CA GLY A 71 -7.93 -7.41 -30.40
C GLY A 71 -7.80 -8.31 -29.18
N ASP A 72 -6.70 -9.05 -29.13
CA ASP A 72 -6.19 -9.56 -27.85
C ASP A 72 -5.39 -8.45 -27.17
N ASN A 73 -5.15 -8.58 -25.86
CA ASN A 73 -4.20 -7.71 -25.19
C ASN A 73 -2.78 -7.94 -25.75
N ALA A 74 -1.90 -6.96 -25.56
CA ALA A 74 -0.50 -7.05 -25.95
C ALA A 74 0.40 -6.84 -24.74
N LEU A 75 1.43 -7.67 -24.64
CA LEU A 75 2.53 -7.52 -23.70
C LEU A 75 3.80 -7.30 -24.52
N PHE A 76 4.19 -6.04 -24.63
CA PHE A 76 5.35 -5.59 -25.36
C PHE A 76 6.59 -5.69 -24.47
N VAL A 77 7.38 -6.73 -24.69
CA VAL A 77 8.64 -6.95 -23.98
C VAL A 77 9.73 -6.11 -24.60
N ASN A 78 10.39 -5.28 -23.80
CA ASN A 78 11.45 -4.39 -24.22
C ASN A 78 12.71 -5.21 -24.57
N GLN A 79 13.41 -4.85 -25.64
CA GLN A 79 14.61 -5.56 -26.09
C GLN A 79 15.91 -4.90 -25.61
N GLY A 80 15.82 -3.82 -24.82
CA GLY A 80 16.95 -3.05 -24.29
C GLY A 80 17.61 -2.13 -25.32
N ASP A 81 17.02 -2.00 -26.51
CA ASP A 81 17.50 -1.16 -27.61
C ASP A 81 16.47 -0.12 -28.09
N GLY A 82 15.44 0.13 -27.27
CA GLY A 82 14.32 1.02 -27.59
C GLY A 82 13.28 0.38 -28.52
N THR A 83 13.35 -0.93 -28.77
CA THR A 83 12.32 -1.68 -29.50
C THR A 83 11.62 -2.70 -28.61
N PHE A 84 10.39 -3.03 -29.00
CA PHE A 84 9.52 -3.95 -28.27
C PHE A 84 9.07 -5.11 -29.13
N VAL A 85 8.80 -6.25 -28.49
CA VAL A 85 8.20 -7.41 -29.14
C VAL A 85 7.00 -7.90 -28.35
N ASN A 86 5.85 -8.05 -29.01
CA ASN A 86 4.66 -8.60 -28.38
C ASN A 86 4.84 -10.09 -28.03
N ARG A 87 4.65 -10.43 -26.76
CA ARG A 87 4.76 -11.76 -26.13
C ARG A 87 3.51 -12.19 -25.37
N ALA A 88 2.36 -11.55 -25.61
CA ALA A 88 1.13 -11.83 -24.86
C ALA A 88 0.72 -13.31 -24.90
N ALA A 89 0.89 -13.99 -26.04
CA ALA A 89 0.56 -15.40 -26.17
C ALA A 89 1.50 -16.30 -25.36
N GLU A 90 2.80 -16.02 -25.39
CA GLU A 90 3.81 -16.75 -24.60
C GLU A 90 3.62 -16.52 -23.10
N ALA A 91 3.20 -15.31 -22.71
CA ALA A 91 2.98 -14.92 -21.32
C ALA A 91 1.64 -15.42 -20.74
N GLY A 92 0.76 -16.03 -21.55
CA GLY A 92 -0.54 -16.53 -21.09
C GLY A 92 -1.65 -15.48 -21.01
N LEU A 93 -1.52 -14.36 -21.74
CA LEU A 93 -2.39 -13.18 -21.67
C LEU A 93 -3.40 -13.09 -22.83
N VAL A 94 -3.73 -14.23 -23.46
CA VAL A 94 -4.72 -14.30 -24.54
C VAL A 94 -6.00 -14.95 -24.02
N PHE A 95 -7.04 -14.13 -23.87
CA PHE A 95 -8.31 -14.54 -23.28
C PHE A 95 -9.42 -14.69 -24.34
N ALA A 96 -10.42 -15.51 -24.00
CA ALA A 96 -11.57 -15.71 -24.88
C ALA A 96 -12.61 -14.58 -24.73
N ASP A 97 -12.76 -14.05 -23.52
CA ASP A 97 -13.47 -12.82 -23.21
C ASP A 97 -12.56 -11.62 -23.43
N ARG A 98 -13.08 -10.56 -24.05
CA ARG A 98 -12.28 -9.43 -24.56
C ARG A 98 -12.90 -8.11 -24.13
N PHE A 99 -12.77 -7.79 -22.85
CA PHE A 99 -13.29 -6.57 -22.23
C PHE A 99 -12.40 -6.07 -21.09
N ASP A 100 -11.11 -6.41 -21.13
CA ASP A 100 -10.15 -5.95 -20.13
C ASP A 100 -9.97 -4.42 -20.23
N ASN A 101 -9.74 -3.79 -19.08
CA ASN A 101 -9.58 -2.35 -18.94
C ASN A 101 -8.63 -2.05 -17.78
N ALA A 102 -8.05 -0.84 -17.72
CA ALA A 102 -7.26 -0.39 -16.58
C ALA A 102 -6.20 -1.42 -16.10
N PRO A 103 -5.27 -1.85 -16.97
CA PRO A 103 -4.18 -2.73 -16.54
C PRO A 103 -3.37 -2.06 -15.44
N THR A 104 -2.96 -2.81 -14.43
CA THR A 104 -2.14 -2.30 -13.32
C THR A 104 -1.24 -3.41 -12.79
N PHE A 105 0.05 -3.17 -12.75
CA PHE A 105 1.06 -4.03 -12.15
C PHE A 105 1.27 -3.71 -10.68
N ALA A 106 1.31 -4.72 -9.82
CA ALA A 106 1.68 -4.59 -8.41
C ALA A 106 2.14 -5.96 -7.89
N ASP A 107 3.15 -6.01 -7.03
CA ASP A 107 3.53 -7.25 -6.33
C ASP A 107 2.55 -7.48 -5.16
N VAL A 108 1.47 -8.23 -5.41
CA VAL A 108 0.38 -8.39 -4.43
C VAL A 108 0.61 -9.55 -3.46
N ASN A 109 1.67 -10.34 -3.67
CA ASN A 109 1.97 -11.53 -2.89
C ASN A 109 3.35 -11.46 -2.18
N GLY A 110 4.11 -10.40 -2.45
CA GLY A 110 5.40 -10.11 -1.86
C GLY A 110 6.54 -11.03 -2.32
N ASP A 111 6.47 -11.57 -3.54
CA ASP A 111 7.51 -12.46 -4.09
C ASP A 111 8.62 -11.74 -4.86
N GLY A 112 8.49 -10.42 -5.04
CA GLY A 112 9.44 -9.55 -5.72
C GLY A 112 9.16 -9.39 -7.22
N PHE A 113 8.11 -10.01 -7.77
CA PHE A 113 7.72 -9.88 -9.17
C PHE A 113 6.37 -9.15 -9.28
N PRO A 114 6.24 -8.16 -10.17
CA PRO A 114 4.97 -7.46 -10.35
C PRO A 114 3.93 -8.41 -10.95
N ASP A 115 2.83 -8.63 -10.21
CA ASP A 115 1.62 -9.31 -10.68
C ASP A 115 0.76 -8.34 -11.50
N LEU A 116 -0.10 -8.86 -12.35
CA LEU A 116 -0.94 -8.07 -13.25
C LEU A 116 -2.42 -8.14 -12.85
N PHE A 117 -2.99 -6.99 -12.50
CA PHE A 117 -4.43 -6.77 -12.42
C PHE A 117 -4.94 -6.24 -13.76
N LEU A 118 -6.05 -6.82 -14.22
CA LEU A 118 -6.84 -6.29 -15.33
C LEU A 118 -8.23 -5.98 -14.79
N GLY A 119 -8.61 -4.70 -14.80
CA GLY A 119 -10.00 -4.29 -14.70
C GLY A 119 -10.81 -4.83 -15.87
N SER A 120 -12.11 -4.58 -15.87
CA SER A 120 -13.00 -5.09 -16.91
C SER A 120 -14.19 -4.20 -17.15
N ILE A 121 -14.76 -4.25 -18.35
CA ILE A 121 -16.07 -3.68 -18.68
C ILE A 121 -17.05 -4.77 -19.14
N LYS A 122 -18.31 -4.40 -19.39
CA LYS A 122 -19.40 -5.30 -19.80
C LYS A 122 -19.67 -6.43 -18.80
N GLY A 123 -19.34 -6.21 -17.53
CA GLY A 123 -19.52 -7.19 -16.46
C GLY A 123 -18.80 -8.52 -16.69
N SER A 124 -17.67 -8.54 -17.41
CA SER A 124 -16.85 -9.76 -17.55
C SER A 124 -16.09 -10.12 -16.27
N GLY A 125 -15.97 -9.17 -15.34
CA GLY A 125 -15.22 -9.31 -14.09
C GLY A 125 -13.72 -9.11 -14.31
N PRO A 126 -13.01 -8.53 -13.32
CA PRO A 126 -11.58 -8.29 -13.41
C PRO A 126 -10.80 -9.60 -13.37
N LYS A 127 -9.52 -9.54 -13.72
CA LYS A 127 -8.56 -10.65 -13.63
C LYS A 127 -7.40 -10.28 -12.73
N LEU A 128 -6.96 -11.22 -11.90
CA LEU A 128 -5.69 -11.14 -11.18
C LEU A 128 -4.78 -12.24 -11.68
N LEU A 129 -3.63 -11.86 -12.22
CA LEU A 129 -2.70 -12.72 -12.91
C LEU A 129 -1.36 -12.66 -12.19
N MET A 130 -0.97 -13.77 -11.59
CA MET A 130 0.25 -13.83 -10.79
C MET A 130 1.46 -14.09 -11.68
N ASN A 131 2.52 -13.32 -11.52
CA ASN A 131 3.74 -13.49 -12.28
C ASN A 131 4.51 -14.72 -11.78
N ASN A 132 5.06 -15.53 -12.69
CA ASN A 132 5.85 -16.70 -12.34
C ASN A 132 7.35 -16.39 -12.19
N GLY A 133 7.75 -15.13 -12.37
CA GLY A 133 9.13 -14.65 -12.29
C GLY A 133 9.95 -14.87 -13.57
N ASP A 134 9.30 -15.26 -14.67
CA ASP A 134 9.90 -15.48 -15.98
C ASP A 134 9.17 -14.72 -17.11
N GLY A 135 8.38 -13.71 -16.74
CA GLY A 135 7.53 -12.94 -17.65
C GLY A 135 6.24 -13.64 -18.08
N SER A 136 5.97 -14.86 -17.58
CA SER A 136 4.69 -15.55 -17.78
C SER A 136 3.76 -15.39 -16.57
N PHE A 137 2.44 -15.44 -16.82
CA PHE A 137 1.43 -15.24 -15.80
C PHE A 137 0.54 -16.47 -15.62
N ARG A 138 0.10 -16.71 -14.38
CA ARG A 138 -0.95 -17.68 -14.03
C ARG A 138 -2.21 -16.96 -13.58
N ASP A 139 -3.37 -17.39 -14.06
CA ASP A 139 -4.65 -16.84 -13.61
C ASP A 139 -4.92 -17.25 -12.14
N ALA A 140 -5.02 -16.25 -11.26
CA ALA A 140 -5.32 -16.38 -9.84
C ALA A 140 -6.68 -15.78 -9.47
N THR A 141 -7.47 -15.32 -10.45
CA THR A 141 -8.72 -14.57 -10.24
C THR A 141 -9.70 -15.32 -9.35
N ALA A 142 -9.89 -16.62 -9.57
CA ALA A 142 -10.83 -17.41 -8.76
C ALA A 142 -10.37 -17.59 -7.30
N ALA A 143 -9.05 -17.56 -7.06
CA ALA A 143 -8.46 -17.72 -5.74
C ALA A 143 -8.34 -16.39 -4.98
N SER A 144 -8.28 -15.27 -5.71
CA SER A 144 -8.09 -13.94 -5.12
C SER A 144 -9.30 -13.48 -4.31
N GLY A 145 -10.50 -14.01 -4.55
CA GLY A 145 -11.71 -13.56 -3.84
C GLY A 145 -12.27 -12.23 -4.35
N LEU A 146 -11.70 -11.67 -5.43
CA LEU A 146 -12.26 -10.51 -6.12
C LEU A 146 -13.56 -10.89 -6.83
N ILE A 147 -14.69 -10.52 -6.25
CA ILE A 147 -16.02 -10.74 -6.80
C ILE A 147 -16.59 -9.38 -7.22
N VAL A 148 -16.22 -8.94 -8.41
CA VAL A 148 -16.66 -7.66 -8.98
C VAL A 148 -17.39 -7.94 -10.29
N SER A 149 -18.61 -7.40 -10.40
CA SER A 149 -19.42 -7.52 -11.63
C SER A 149 -19.60 -6.21 -12.38
N ALA A 150 -19.08 -5.10 -11.85
CA ALA A 150 -19.19 -3.78 -12.46
C ALA A 150 -18.07 -3.45 -13.42
N ASP A 151 -18.33 -2.45 -14.26
CA ASP A 151 -17.34 -1.86 -15.13
C ASP A 151 -16.30 -1.06 -14.31
N VAL A 152 -15.04 -1.52 -14.33
CA VAL A 152 -13.90 -0.93 -13.63
C VAL A 152 -13.23 0.10 -14.54
N TYR A 153 -13.21 1.37 -14.15
CA TYR A 153 -12.58 2.47 -14.91
C TYR A 153 -11.30 3.02 -14.26
N GLY A 154 -10.95 2.55 -13.07
CA GLY A 154 -9.68 2.86 -12.42
C GLY A 154 -9.34 1.82 -11.37
N ALA A 155 -8.04 1.60 -11.20
CA ALA A 155 -7.46 0.74 -10.17
C ALA A 155 -6.17 1.38 -9.67
N THR A 156 -5.92 1.31 -8.37
CA THR A 156 -4.67 1.74 -7.75
C THR A 156 -4.37 0.81 -6.58
N PHE A 157 -3.08 0.47 -6.42
CA PHE A 157 -2.59 -0.29 -5.29
C PHE A 157 -1.81 0.62 -4.34
N GLY A 158 -1.90 0.33 -3.03
CA GLY A 158 -1.14 1.04 -2.00
C GLY A 158 -1.26 0.35 -0.64
N ASP A 159 -0.47 0.79 0.33
CA ASP A 159 -0.47 0.26 1.70
C ASP A 159 -0.91 1.36 2.70
N PRO A 160 -2.22 1.70 2.74
CA PRO A 160 -2.71 2.79 3.58
C PRO A 160 -2.91 2.39 5.05
N ASP A 161 -2.93 1.11 5.41
CA ASP A 161 -2.94 0.65 6.81
C ASP A 161 -1.56 0.23 7.35
N ARG A 162 -0.54 0.25 6.49
CA ARG A 162 0.88 0.01 6.80
C ARG A 162 1.13 -1.37 7.39
N ASP A 163 0.38 -2.37 6.91
CA ASP A 163 0.58 -3.76 7.31
C ASP A 163 1.64 -4.48 6.45
N GLY A 164 2.08 -3.83 5.37
CA GLY A 164 3.11 -4.32 4.45
C GLY A 164 2.55 -4.98 3.19
N ASP A 165 1.23 -5.13 3.09
CA ASP A 165 0.55 -5.72 1.96
C ASP A 165 -0.10 -4.63 1.09
N LEU A 166 -0.08 -4.80 -0.24
CA LEU A 166 -0.70 -3.84 -1.14
C LEU A 166 -2.20 -4.09 -1.24
N ASP A 167 -2.99 -3.15 -0.73
CA ASP A 167 -4.43 -3.06 -0.86
C ASP A 167 -4.85 -2.47 -2.20
N LEU A 168 -6.09 -2.74 -2.62
CA LEU A 168 -6.62 -2.35 -3.92
C LEU A 168 -7.84 -1.44 -3.78
N MET A 169 -7.80 -0.30 -4.47
CA MET A 169 -8.95 0.59 -4.65
C MET A 169 -9.40 0.59 -6.11
N LEU A 170 -10.69 0.38 -6.33
CA LEU A 170 -11.35 0.34 -7.63
C LEU A 170 -12.30 1.52 -7.81
N ALA A 171 -12.54 1.90 -9.06
CA ALA A 171 -13.46 2.97 -9.41
C ALA A 171 -14.48 2.52 -10.46
N TYR A 172 -15.73 2.94 -10.26
CA TYR A 172 -16.90 2.54 -11.04
C TYR A 172 -17.72 3.75 -11.47
N TRP A 173 -18.29 3.69 -12.68
CA TRP A 173 -19.20 4.70 -13.21
C TRP A 173 -20.60 4.09 -13.38
N ALA A 174 -21.62 4.76 -12.83
CA ALA A 174 -23.03 4.34 -12.79
C ALA A 174 -23.38 3.04 -12.02
N GLU A 175 -22.42 2.36 -11.39
CA GLU A 175 -22.60 1.05 -10.73
C GLU A 175 -22.30 1.06 -9.21
N HIS A 176 -23.04 1.86 -8.45
CA HIS A 176 -22.79 2.17 -7.03
C HIS A 176 -23.12 1.08 -5.99
N HIS A 177 -23.13 -0.20 -6.39
CA HIS A 177 -23.47 -1.33 -5.51
C HIS A 177 -22.32 -2.33 -5.31
N GLN A 178 -21.09 -1.94 -5.66
CA GLN A 178 -19.89 -2.75 -5.49
C GLN A 178 -18.99 -2.16 -4.40
N ASP A 179 -18.13 -3.02 -3.84
CA ASP A 179 -17.09 -2.61 -2.91
C ASP A 179 -15.95 -1.92 -3.67
N TYR A 180 -15.61 -0.70 -3.27
CA TYR A 180 -14.54 0.09 -3.87
C TYR A 180 -13.16 -0.32 -3.34
N TYR A 181 -13.07 -0.70 -2.07
CA TYR A 181 -11.83 -0.98 -1.35
C TYR A 181 -11.73 -2.46 -0.98
N TRP A 182 -10.58 -3.05 -1.29
CA TRP A 182 -10.28 -4.45 -1.13
C TRP A 182 -8.97 -4.62 -0.35
N ARG A 183 -9.07 -5.19 0.86
CA ARG A 183 -7.92 -5.52 1.71
C ARG A 183 -7.24 -6.80 1.25
N ASN A 184 -5.95 -6.74 1.01
CA ASN A 184 -5.11 -7.89 0.74
C ASN A 184 -4.65 -8.55 2.06
N ASP A 185 -4.36 -9.84 2.05
CA ASP A 185 -3.80 -10.58 3.19
C ASP A 185 -2.32 -10.98 2.99
N GLY A 186 -1.66 -10.33 2.04
CA GLY A 186 -0.27 -10.57 1.64
C GLY A 186 -0.08 -11.77 0.72
N THR A 187 -1.16 -12.48 0.36
CA THR A 187 -1.10 -13.63 -0.56
C THR A 187 -1.75 -13.37 -1.91
N GLY A 188 -2.20 -12.13 -2.13
CA GLY A 188 -3.02 -11.74 -3.27
C GLY A 188 -4.48 -12.17 -3.13
N ARG A 189 -4.94 -12.37 -1.90
CA ARG A 189 -6.34 -12.64 -1.58
C ARG A 189 -6.96 -11.40 -0.95
N PHE A 190 -8.06 -10.98 -1.56
CA PHE A 190 -8.73 -9.72 -1.29
C PHE A 190 -10.06 -9.93 -0.56
N THR A 191 -10.37 -9.03 0.37
CA THR A 191 -11.66 -8.96 1.07
C THR A 191 -12.22 -7.54 1.03
N PRO A 192 -13.54 -7.38 0.76
CA PRO A 192 -14.15 -6.06 0.70
C PRO A 192 -14.12 -5.38 2.07
N ALA A 193 -13.80 -4.09 2.12
CA ALA A 193 -13.58 -3.38 3.38
C ALA A 193 -14.11 -1.94 3.43
N ASP A 194 -14.95 -1.49 2.49
CA ASP A 194 -15.47 -0.11 2.44
C ASP A 194 -16.01 0.42 3.78
N GLU A 195 -16.79 -0.41 4.49
CA GLU A 195 -17.38 -0.02 5.79
C GLU A 195 -16.31 0.07 6.87
N ALA A 196 -15.34 -0.85 6.85
CA ALA A 196 -14.26 -0.90 7.83
C ALA A 196 -13.29 0.28 7.68
N VAL A 197 -13.07 0.73 6.44
CA VAL A 197 -12.18 1.87 6.13
C VAL A 197 -12.92 3.21 6.10
N GLY A 198 -14.25 3.23 6.22
CA GLY A 198 -15.05 4.44 6.42
C GLY A 198 -15.50 5.18 5.15
N ILE A 199 -15.41 4.56 3.97
CA ILE A 199 -15.68 5.25 2.68
C ILE A 199 -17.08 4.97 2.11
N SER A 200 -17.79 3.92 2.56
CA SER A 200 -19.05 3.48 1.93
C SER A 200 -20.08 4.58 1.73
N ALA A 201 -20.30 5.41 2.76
CA ALA A 201 -21.34 6.44 2.71
C ALA A 201 -20.99 7.60 1.78
N ALA A 202 -19.71 7.97 1.70
CA ALA A 202 -19.25 9.08 0.87
C ALA A 202 -19.20 8.70 -0.62
N LEU A 203 -18.94 7.43 -0.93
CA LEU A 203 -18.84 6.94 -2.30
C LEU A 203 -20.15 6.38 -2.86
N ALA A 204 -21.20 6.24 -2.04
CA ALA A 204 -22.48 5.64 -2.43
C ALA A 204 -23.16 6.28 -3.67
N ASP A 205 -22.90 7.55 -3.95
CA ASP A 205 -23.45 8.27 -5.12
C ASP A 205 -22.33 8.85 -6.01
N THR A 206 -21.10 8.33 -5.89
CA THR A 206 -19.93 8.84 -6.63
C THR A 206 -19.73 8.06 -7.93
N ASN A 207 -19.62 8.80 -9.04
CA ASN A 207 -19.28 8.24 -10.36
C ASN A 207 -17.76 8.27 -10.55
N ALA A 208 -17.08 7.39 -9.82
CA ALA A 208 -15.62 7.40 -9.71
C ALA A 208 -14.96 6.93 -11.01
N PHE A 209 -13.90 7.63 -11.39
CA PHE A 209 -13.05 7.27 -12.50
C PHE A 209 -11.63 6.93 -12.07
N THR A 210 -10.98 7.83 -11.33
CA THR A 210 -9.56 7.65 -10.98
C THR A 210 -9.36 7.74 -9.48
N PRO A 211 -9.07 6.62 -8.81
CA PRO A 211 -8.57 6.60 -7.44
C PRO A 211 -7.05 6.80 -7.42
N SER A 212 -6.52 7.40 -6.36
CA SER A 212 -5.08 7.54 -6.11
C SER A 212 -4.80 7.57 -4.61
N PHE A 213 -3.78 6.83 -4.18
CA PHE A 213 -3.20 6.97 -2.84
C PHE A 213 -2.04 7.96 -2.87
N SER A 214 -2.08 8.96 -1.97
CA SER A 214 -1.00 9.94 -1.82
C SER A 214 -1.03 10.61 -0.44
N ASP A 215 0.11 10.88 0.19
CA ASP A 215 0.16 11.54 1.50
C ASP A 215 0.02 13.08 1.38
N ILE A 216 -1.19 13.58 1.14
CA ILE A 216 -1.41 15.01 0.86
C ILE A 216 -1.26 15.90 2.10
N ASN A 217 -1.22 15.34 3.31
CA ASN A 217 -1.08 16.13 4.54
C ASN A 217 0.30 15.97 5.22
N ASN A 218 1.18 15.16 4.61
CA ASN A 218 2.56 14.93 5.03
C ASN A 218 2.72 14.26 6.42
N ASP A 219 1.70 13.55 6.91
CA ASP A 219 1.76 12.79 8.18
C ASP A 219 2.34 11.36 8.03
N GLY A 220 2.66 11.00 6.79
CA GLY A 220 3.23 9.73 6.38
C GLY A 220 2.19 8.66 6.04
N TRP A 221 0.90 8.87 6.29
CA TRP A 221 -0.15 7.93 5.90
C TRP A 221 -0.65 8.29 4.51
N PRO A 222 -0.72 7.33 3.58
CA PRO A 222 -1.36 7.59 2.29
C PRO A 222 -2.83 7.97 2.50
N ASP A 223 -3.20 9.16 2.04
CA ASP A 223 -4.58 9.62 1.91
C ASP A 223 -5.18 9.10 0.59
N LEU A 224 -6.49 9.19 0.43
CA LEU A 224 -7.20 8.68 -0.75
C LEU A 224 -7.85 9.83 -1.53
N LEU A 225 -7.48 9.99 -2.80
CA LEU A 225 -8.09 10.93 -3.74
C LEU A 225 -8.96 10.14 -4.72
N VAL A 226 -10.18 10.63 -4.98
CA VAL A 226 -11.14 10.00 -5.90
C VAL A 226 -11.68 11.05 -6.87
N VAL A 227 -11.16 11.03 -8.09
CA VAL A 227 -11.71 11.82 -9.21
C VAL A 227 -12.99 11.17 -9.71
N ALA A 228 -14.02 11.98 -9.89
CA ALA A 228 -15.33 11.50 -10.25
C ALA A 228 -16.15 12.49 -11.08
N ASP A 229 -17.13 11.94 -11.78
CA ASP A 229 -18.04 12.68 -12.64
C ASP A 229 -19.05 13.53 -11.84
N PHE A 230 -19.78 14.42 -12.52
CA PHE A 230 -20.95 15.14 -11.99
C PHE A 230 -20.77 15.85 -10.64
N ARG A 231 -19.63 16.51 -10.43
CA ARG A 231 -19.25 17.26 -9.21
C ARG A 231 -19.12 16.37 -7.98
N THR A 232 -18.82 15.08 -8.19
CA THR A 232 -18.70 14.11 -7.10
C THR A 232 -17.26 13.81 -6.69
N THR A 233 -16.26 14.42 -7.33
CA THR A 233 -14.85 14.35 -6.90
C THR A 233 -14.71 14.66 -5.41
N THR A 234 -13.92 13.83 -4.74
CA THR A 234 -13.72 13.89 -3.29
C THR A 234 -12.33 13.37 -2.93
N TYR A 235 -11.93 13.62 -1.69
CA TYR A 235 -10.71 13.08 -1.13
C TYR A 235 -10.93 12.77 0.36
N PHE A 236 -10.08 11.91 0.91
CA PHE A 236 -10.20 11.41 2.27
C PHE A 236 -8.85 11.45 2.97
N ILE A 237 -8.85 12.00 4.18
CA ILE A 237 -7.70 11.98 5.06
C ILE A 237 -7.66 10.67 5.83
N ASN A 238 -6.55 9.95 5.71
CA ASN A 238 -6.27 8.76 6.50
C ASN A 238 -5.94 9.18 7.94
N ARG A 239 -6.67 8.63 8.91
CA ARG A 239 -6.47 8.89 10.35
C ARG A 239 -5.58 7.82 11.02
N GLY A 240 -4.92 7.01 10.20
CA GLY A 240 -4.07 5.89 10.59
C GLY A 240 -4.78 4.55 10.50
N GLY A 241 -4.03 3.50 10.18
CA GLY A 241 -4.54 2.12 10.06
C GLY A 241 -5.58 1.95 8.95
N GLY A 242 -5.48 2.74 7.88
CA GLY A 242 -6.37 2.69 6.71
C GLY A 242 -7.79 3.17 6.99
N PHE A 243 -8.02 3.96 8.05
CA PHE A 243 -9.33 4.56 8.32
C PHE A 243 -9.42 5.96 7.73
N PHE A 244 -10.32 6.15 6.79
CA PHE A 244 -10.47 7.38 6.01
C PHE A 244 -11.61 8.25 6.51
N VAL A 245 -11.39 9.57 6.48
CA VAL A 245 -12.41 10.59 6.77
C VAL A 245 -12.45 11.58 5.62
N GLU A 246 -13.64 11.83 5.07
CA GLU A 246 -13.83 12.77 3.96
C GLU A 246 -13.29 14.17 4.30
N GLY A 247 -12.54 14.74 3.36
CA GLY A 247 -11.95 16.08 3.46
C GLY A 247 -12.93 17.22 3.17
N ASP A 248 -12.44 18.47 3.20
CA ASP A 248 -13.26 19.63 2.84
C ASP A 248 -13.37 19.74 1.32
N ARG A 249 -14.56 19.45 0.80
CA ARG A 249 -14.88 19.51 -0.63
C ARG A 249 -15.21 20.90 -1.15
N THR A 250 -15.27 21.92 -0.29
CA THR A 250 -15.64 23.29 -0.69
C THR A 250 -14.81 23.84 -1.87
N PRO A 251 -13.47 23.69 -1.93
CA PRO A 251 -12.68 24.15 -3.08
C PRO A 251 -12.79 23.21 -4.30
N ILE A 252 -13.27 21.99 -4.12
CA ILE A 252 -13.34 20.96 -5.16
C ILE A 252 -14.60 21.20 -6.01
N THR A 253 -14.40 21.67 -7.24
CA THR A 253 -15.47 22.22 -8.08
C THR A 253 -15.40 21.79 -9.55
N ASP A 254 -14.58 20.80 -9.88
CA ASP A 254 -14.65 20.12 -11.17
C ASP A 254 -16.07 19.61 -11.44
N GLY A 255 -16.46 19.68 -12.70
CA GLY A 255 -17.79 19.35 -13.15
C GLY A 255 -17.90 17.88 -13.50
N ASN A 256 -17.02 17.40 -14.36
CA ASN A 256 -16.96 16.01 -14.81
C ASN A 256 -15.49 15.59 -14.72
N GLY A 257 -15.00 15.20 -13.55
CA GLY A 257 -13.59 14.83 -13.40
C GLY A 257 -13.33 13.44 -13.99
N MET A 258 -12.21 13.24 -14.69
CA MET A 258 -11.83 11.94 -15.25
C MET A 258 -10.47 11.46 -14.74
N GLY A 259 -9.39 12.11 -15.16
CA GLY A 259 -8.02 11.77 -14.79
C GLY A 259 -7.51 12.56 -13.60
N SER A 260 -6.46 12.02 -12.99
CA SER A 260 -5.77 12.59 -11.84
C SER A 260 -4.29 12.77 -12.18
N ALA A 261 -3.63 13.75 -11.58
CA ALA A 261 -2.18 13.76 -11.45
C ALA A 261 -1.84 14.45 -10.13
N VAL A 262 -0.94 13.87 -9.35
CA VAL A 262 -0.54 14.38 -8.03
C VAL A 262 0.96 14.64 -8.04
N GLY A 263 1.38 15.84 -7.63
CA GLY A 263 2.78 16.26 -7.71
C GLY A 263 3.02 17.64 -7.11
N ASP A 264 4.25 17.89 -6.67
CA ASP A 264 4.72 19.18 -6.13
C ASP A 264 5.05 20.13 -7.29
N ILE A 265 4.10 21.01 -7.68
CA ILE A 265 4.23 21.79 -8.93
C ILE A 265 4.99 23.11 -8.74
N ASP A 266 5.17 23.56 -7.50
CA ASP A 266 5.90 24.79 -7.16
C ASP A 266 7.08 24.54 -6.20
N ASN A 267 7.46 23.27 -6.03
CA ASN A 267 8.62 22.82 -5.28
C ASN A 267 8.61 23.31 -3.81
N ASP A 268 7.42 23.39 -3.21
CA ASP A 268 7.22 23.81 -1.81
C ASP A 268 7.22 22.62 -0.82
N GLY A 269 7.16 21.40 -1.36
CA GLY A 269 7.20 20.13 -0.62
C GLY A 269 5.85 19.52 -0.32
N ASP A 270 4.75 20.20 -0.70
CA ASP A 270 3.38 19.72 -0.57
C ASP A 270 2.85 19.27 -1.95
N LEU A 271 2.15 18.14 -2.00
CA LEU A 271 1.69 17.60 -3.28
C LEU A 271 0.38 18.23 -3.71
N ASP A 272 0.36 18.86 -4.87
CA ASP A 272 -0.81 19.44 -5.52
C ASP A 272 -1.57 18.40 -6.35
N TRP A 273 -2.80 18.73 -6.71
CA TRP A 273 -3.69 17.80 -7.40
C TRP A 273 -4.33 18.41 -8.64
N PHE A 274 -3.98 17.86 -9.80
CA PHE A 274 -4.62 18.16 -11.07
C PHE A 274 -5.76 17.17 -11.34
N VAL A 275 -6.89 17.69 -11.83
CA VAL A 275 -8.03 16.90 -12.29
C VAL A 275 -8.38 17.32 -13.72
N SER A 276 -8.28 16.38 -14.66
CA SER A 276 -8.78 16.61 -16.01
C SER A 276 -10.30 16.57 -16.02
N SER A 277 -10.91 17.39 -16.89
CA SER A 277 -12.38 17.48 -16.97
C SER A 277 -12.82 17.90 -18.38
N VAL A 278 -14.13 18.16 -18.53
CA VAL A 278 -14.72 18.69 -19.76
C VAL A 278 -14.68 20.22 -19.73
N GLY A 279 -14.04 20.80 -20.74
CA GLY A 279 -13.93 22.24 -20.96
C GLY A 279 -15.03 22.80 -21.87
N VAL A 280 -14.86 24.06 -22.26
CA VAL A 280 -15.79 24.79 -23.11
C VAL A 280 -15.38 24.64 -24.58
N VAL A 281 -16.34 24.30 -25.44
CA VAL A 281 -16.17 24.33 -26.90
C VAL A 281 -17.26 25.20 -27.49
N GLU A 282 -16.86 26.30 -28.14
CA GLU A 282 -17.80 27.29 -28.68
C GLU A 282 -18.87 26.63 -29.56
N GLY A 283 -20.14 26.78 -29.16
CA GLY A 283 -21.28 26.25 -29.89
C GLY A 283 -21.69 24.82 -29.51
N ASN A 284 -20.98 24.13 -28.60
CA ASN A 284 -21.41 22.84 -28.07
C ASN A 284 -22.35 23.03 -26.85
N PRO A 285 -23.62 22.59 -26.91
CA PRO A 285 -24.56 22.73 -25.80
C PRO A 285 -24.33 21.74 -24.64
N ASN A 286 -23.44 20.75 -24.80
CA ASN A 286 -23.16 19.69 -23.82
C ASN A 286 -21.79 19.87 -23.14
N GLN A 287 -21.24 21.09 -23.18
CA GLN A 287 -20.00 21.45 -22.52
C GLN A 287 -20.18 21.67 -21.02
N ASP A 288 -19.09 21.52 -20.25
CA ASP A 288 -19.03 21.96 -18.87
C ASP A 288 -18.22 23.27 -18.77
N PRO A 289 -18.77 24.33 -18.15
CA PRO A 289 -18.01 25.56 -17.95
C PRO A 289 -16.83 25.42 -16.96
N THR A 290 -16.68 24.30 -16.25
CA THR A 290 -15.62 24.15 -15.23
C THR A 290 -14.25 23.84 -15.78
N GLY A 291 -14.11 23.13 -16.91
CA GLY A 291 -12.81 22.71 -17.42
C GLY A 291 -11.96 21.93 -16.41
N ASN A 292 -10.69 21.73 -16.76
CA ASN A 292 -9.70 21.13 -15.87
C ASN A 292 -9.56 21.94 -14.57
N ARG A 293 -9.07 21.28 -13.51
CA ARG A 293 -8.78 21.90 -12.22
C ARG A 293 -7.34 21.68 -11.79
N MET A 294 -6.76 22.71 -11.20
CA MET A 294 -5.56 22.58 -10.37
C MET A 294 -5.91 22.96 -8.94
N TYR A 295 -5.76 22.01 -8.02
CA TYR A 295 -5.96 22.21 -6.60
C TYR A 295 -4.58 22.31 -5.93
N ARG A 296 -4.22 23.52 -5.53
CA ARG A 296 -2.97 23.76 -4.81
C ARG A 296 -3.14 23.35 -3.35
N ASN A 297 -2.22 22.55 -2.85
CA ASN A 297 -2.21 22.11 -1.47
C ASN A 297 -1.72 23.23 -0.54
N LYS A 298 -2.29 23.31 0.67
CA LYS A 298 -1.92 24.30 1.69
C LYS A 298 -0.95 23.75 2.75
N GLY A 299 -0.51 22.51 2.57
CA GLY A 299 0.39 21.79 3.47
C GLY A 299 -0.26 21.13 4.68
N ASP A 300 -1.59 21.17 4.77
CA ASP A 300 -2.36 20.53 5.85
C ASP A 300 -3.39 19.51 5.33
N GLY A 301 -3.27 19.10 4.05
CA GLY A 301 -4.24 18.24 3.38
C GLY A 301 -5.53 18.96 2.97
N THR A 302 -5.53 20.30 2.99
CA THR A 302 -6.61 21.10 2.39
C THR A 302 -6.13 21.83 1.15
N PHE A 303 -7.07 22.10 0.24
CA PHE A 303 -6.75 22.67 -1.06
C PHE A 303 -7.30 24.08 -1.25
N GLU A 304 -6.76 24.79 -2.24
CA GLU A 304 -7.40 25.91 -2.91
C GLU A 304 -7.49 25.67 -4.42
N ASP A 305 -8.50 26.24 -5.07
CA ASP A 305 -8.60 26.24 -6.53
C ASP A 305 -7.59 27.24 -7.10
N ALA A 306 -6.51 26.72 -7.67
CA ALA A 306 -5.43 27.46 -8.32
C ALA A 306 -5.55 27.46 -9.85
N THR A 307 -6.66 26.93 -10.41
CA THR A 307 -6.82 26.66 -11.84
C THR A 307 -6.47 27.85 -12.74
N GLU A 308 -6.98 29.06 -12.42
CA GLU A 308 -6.69 30.28 -13.21
C GLU A 308 -5.25 30.75 -13.05
N ALA A 309 -4.69 30.64 -11.85
CA ALA A 309 -3.34 31.07 -11.56
C ALA A 309 -2.32 30.18 -12.29
N CYS A 310 -2.59 28.88 -12.36
CA CYS A 310 -1.77 27.90 -13.07
C CYS A 310 -2.00 27.93 -14.59
N GLY A 311 -3.14 28.45 -15.08
CA GLY A 311 -3.40 28.57 -16.52
C GLY A 311 -3.82 27.26 -17.21
N VAL A 312 -4.34 26.28 -16.46
CA VAL A 312 -4.60 24.92 -16.97
C VAL A 312 -6.06 24.64 -17.33
N ARG A 313 -6.97 25.62 -17.18
CA ARG A 313 -8.44 25.45 -17.37
C ARG A 313 -8.80 24.81 -18.72
N GLU A 314 -8.12 25.23 -19.78
CA GLU A 314 -8.46 24.89 -21.17
C GLU A 314 -8.00 23.47 -21.54
N GLY A 315 -8.75 22.48 -21.05
CA GLY A 315 -8.51 21.07 -21.33
C GLY A 315 -9.25 20.52 -22.54
N HIS A 316 -10.42 21.07 -22.88
CA HIS A 316 -11.44 20.40 -23.70
C HIS A 316 -11.91 19.09 -23.04
N TRP A 317 -12.11 17.96 -23.75
CA TRP A 317 -12.57 16.71 -23.11
C TRP A 317 -11.38 15.86 -22.64
N GLY A 318 -10.89 16.17 -21.44
CA GLY A 318 -9.73 15.52 -20.83
C GLY A 318 -9.99 14.12 -20.28
N TRP A 319 -8.96 13.26 -20.34
CA TRP A 319 -8.95 11.91 -19.74
C TRP A 319 -7.67 11.71 -18.93
N GLY A 320 -6.84 10.69 -19.22
CA GLY A 320 -5.59 10.44 -18.52
C GLY A 320 -4.65 11.64 -18.50
N SER A 321 -4.03 11.85 -17.35
CA SER A 321 -3.08 12.92 -17.08
C SER A 321 -1.89 12.39 -16.32
N THR A 322 -0.76 13.06 -16.43
CA THR A 322 0.46 12.75 -15.66
C THR A 322 1.28 14.01 -15.48
N PHE A 323 1.93 14.13 -14.33
CA PHE A 323 3.05 15.06 -14.17
C PHE A 323 4.36 14.38 -14.61
N GLY A 324 5.31 15.18 -15.10
CA GLY A 324 6.66 14.75 -15.46
C GLY A 324 7.54 15.96 -15.71
N ASP A 325 8.85 15.85 -15.49
CA ASP A 325 9.80 16.94 -15.79
C ASP A 325 10.40 16.65 -17.18
N PHE A 326 9.74 17.13 -18.24
CA PHE A 326 10.02 16.67 -19.61
C PHE A 326 11.24 17.37 -20.22
N ASP A 327 11.59 18.57 -19.76
CA ASP A 327 12.79 19.27 -20.21
C ASP A 327 13.94 19.25 -19.20
N ASN A 328 13.78 18.46 -18.13
CA ASN A 328 14.76 18.23 -17.07
C ASN A 328 15.21 19.53 -16.38
N ASP A 329 14.38 20.56 -16.31
CA ASP A 329 14.73 21.84 -15.71
C ASP A 329 14.58 21.88 -14.17
N GLY A 330 13.88 20.90 -13.60
CA GLY A 330 13.65 20.72 -12.17
C GLY A 330 12.21 20.95 -11.73
N ASP A 331 11.34 21.39 -12.64
CA ASP A 331 9.95 21.71 -12.37
C ASP A 331 9.02 20.67 -13.03
N LEU A 332 7.91 20.31 -12.37
CA LEU A 332 6.95 19.36 -12.96
C LEU A 332 6.10 20.05 -14.02
N ASP A 333 6.11 19.50 -15.23
CA ASP A 333 5.19 19.77 -16.32
C ASP A 333 3.98 18.84 -16.25
N LEU A 334 2.92 19.19 -16.98
CA LEU A 334 1.67 18.44 -17.01
C LEU A 334 1.33 18.01 -18.44
N PHE A 335 1.07 16.72 -18.63
CA PHE A 335 0.50 16.20 -19.87
C PHE A 335 -0.88 15.60 -19.60
N HIS A 336 -1.83 15.83 -20.50
CA HIS A 336 -3.08 15.07 -20.51
C HIS A 336 -3.59 14.79 -21.92
N VAL A 337 -4.30 13.69 -22.05
CA VAL A 337 -4.90 13.27 -23.32
C VAL A 337 -6.33 13.78 -23.44
N ASN A 338 -6.81 13.84 -24.69
CA ASN A 338 -8.13 14.37 -25.02
C ASN A 338 -8.90 13.50 -26.01
N GLY A 339 -10.20 13.78 -26.11
CA GLY A 339 -11.03 13.36 -27.23
C GLY A 339 -12.29 12.61 -26.81
N PHE A 340 -13.39 12.80 -27.54
CA PHE A 340 -14.60 12.01 -27.35
C PHE A 340 -15.32 11.71 -28.68
N LEU A 341 -15.70 10.44 -28.91
CA LEU A 341 -16.46 9.99 -30.10
C LEU A 341 -17.88 9.50 -29.78
N GLY A 342 -18.64 10.22 -28.94
CA GLY A 342 -20.04 9.88 -28.65
C GLY A 342 -21.07 10.86 -29.25
N SER A 343 -22.31 10.77 -28.75
CA SER A 343 -23.38 11.70 -29.14
C SER A 343 -23.10 13.17 -28.79
N PHE A 344 -22.12 13.41 -27.92
CA PHE A 344 -21.69 14.73 -27.44
C PHE A 344 -20.38 15.22 -28.08
N SER A 345 -19.85 14.51 -29.08
CA SER A 345 -18.51 14.71 -29.65
C SER A 345 -18.30 16.00 -30.43
N ALA A 346 -19.35 16.81 -30.68
CA ALA A 346 -19.25 17.96 -31.57
C ALA A 346 -18.17 18.95 -31.10
N GLY A 347 -17.05 18.97 -31.81
CA GLY A 347 -15.90 19.82 -31.48
C GLY A 347 -14.96 19.27 -30.40
N TYR A 348 -15.18 18.02 -29.96
CA TYR A 348 -14.25 17.24 -29.12
C TYR A 348 -13.58 16.08 -29.87
N ASP A 349 -14.05 15.77 -31.08
CA ASP A 349 -13.61 14.64 -31.90
C ASP A 349 -12.25 14.87 -32.59
N GLN A 350 -11.70 16.08 -32.52
CA GLN A 350 -10.42 16.48 -33.10
C GLN A 350 -9.54 17.23 -32.08
N ASP A 351 -9.80 17.04 -30.79
CA ASP A 351 -9.03 17.71 -29.75
C ASP A 351 -7.66 17.10 -29.61
N ALA A 352 -6.65 17.95 -29.69
CA ALA A 352 -5.28 17.53 -29.44
C ALA A 352 -5.08 17.28 -27.95
N SER A 353 -4.30 16.24 -27.63
CA SER A 353 -3.66 16.11 -26.32
C SER A 353 -2.86 17.38 -25.97
N LYS A 354 -2.73 17.66 -24.68
CA LYS A 354 -2.12 18.90 -24.17
C LYS A 354 -0.86 18.61 -23.38
N LEU A 355 0.14 19.46 -23.59
CA LEU A 355 1.40 19.48 -22.85
C LEU A 355 1.58 20.88 -22.31
N PHE A 356 1.50 21.02 -20.99
CA PHE A 356 1.60 22.25 -20.23
C PHE A 356 2.98 22.31 -19.59
N ILE A 357 3.82 23.23 -20.05
CA ILE A 357 5.18 23.42 -19.52
C ILE A 357 5.14 24.44 -18.39
N ASN A 358 5.72 24.09 -17.25
CA ASN A 358 5.81 24.93 -16.07
C ASN A 358 6.94 25.95 -16.22
N ASP A 359 6.74 27.19 -15.75
CA ASP A 359 7.79 28.22 -15.76
C ASP A 359 8.64 28.26 -14.47
N GLY A 360 8.46 27.25 -13.61
CA GLY A 360 9.07 27.10 -12.29
C GLY A 360 8.37 27.88 -11.17
N SER A 361 7.24 28.53 -11.47
CA SER A 361 6.39 29.18 -10.45
C SER A 361 5.02 28.51 -10.27
N GLY A 362 4.80 27.36 -10.92
CA GLY A 362 3.50 26.69 -11.01
C GLY A 362 2.55 27.35 -12.01
N VAL A 363 3.07 28.21 -12.91
CA VAL A 363 2.32 28.79 -14.02
C VAL A 363 2.67 28.03 -15.29
N PHE A 364 1.65 27.52 -15.96
CA PHE A 364 1.82 26.63 -17.09
C PHE A 364 1.49 27.30 -18.43
N SER A 365 2.21 26.88 -19.47
CA SER A 365 1.96 27.26 -20.86
C SER A 365 1.76 26.02 -21.73
N GLU A 366 0.65 25.95 -22.46
CA GLU A 366 0.35 24.85 -23.38
C GLU A 366 1.22 24.93 -24.64
N GLN A 367 1.93 23.84 -24.96
CA GLN A 367 2.96 23.78 -25.99
C GLN A 367 3.01 22.46 -26.78
N ALA A 368 2.01 21.58 -26.69
CA ALA A 368 2.04 20.25 -27.30
C ALA A 368 2.43 20.29 -28.78
N VAL A 369 1.70 21.06 -29.60
CA VAL A 369 1.94 21.14 -31.04
C VAL A 369 3.29 21.77 -31.36
N ALA A 370 3.72 22.76 -30.57
CA ALA A 370 5.02 23.41 -30.75
C ALA A 370 6.18 22.44 -30.47
N LEU A 371 5.98 21.53 -29.51
CA LEU A 371 6.92 20.48 -29.12
C LEU A 371 6.68 19.15 -29.86
N GLY A 372 5.92 19.14 -30.96
CA GLY A 372 5.80 17.96 -31.84
C GLY A 372 4.73 16.94 -31.46
N ILE A 373 3.93 17.20 -30.41
CA ILE A 373 2.78 16.36 -30.05
C ILE A 373 1.51 16.97 -30.65
N ASP A 374 0.96 16.31 -31.67
CA ASP A 374 -0.26 16.71 -32.35
C ASP A 374 -1.29 15.56 -32.44
N ASP A 375 -1.41 14.81 -31.35
CA ASP A 375 -2.33 13.66 -31.28
C ASP A 375 -3.77 14.12 -31.05
N ARG A 376 -4.56 14.13 -32.13
CA ARG A 376 -5.99 14.45 -32.16
C ARG A 376 -6.90 13.22 -32.19
N LEU A 377 -6.36 12.07 -31.78
CA LEU A 377 -7.09 10.82 -31.68
C LEU A 377 -7.93 10.81 -30.39
N GLN A 378 -8.35 9.63 -29.95
CA GLN A 378 -9.28 9.48 -28.82
C GLN A 378 -8.52 8.97 -27.60
N GLY A 379 -7.67 9.80 -27.04
CA GLY A 379 -6.80 9.39 -25.94
C GLY A 379 -7.60 8.96 -24.72
N ARG A 380 -7.11 7.94 -24.02
CA ARG A 380 -7.67 7.46 -22.74
C ARG A 380 -6.62 7.43 -21.65
N GLY A 381 -5.65 6.53 -21.77
CA GLY A 381 -4.55 6.44 -20.82
C GLY A 381 -3.27 7.08 -21.36
N VAL A 382 -2.47 7.62 -20.45
CA VAL A 382 -1.11 8.09 -20.70
C VAL A 382 -0.14 7.37 -19.75
N VAL A 383 1.05 7.07 -20.25
CA VAL A 383 2.17 6.61 -19.44
C VAL A 383 3.41 7.44 -19.78
N ALA A 384 4.06 7.99 -18.75
CA ALA A 384 5.31 8.75 -18.86
C ALA A 384 6.46 7.95 -18.25
N TRP A 385 7.49 7.66 -19.06
CA TRP A 385 8.73 7.03 -18.62
C TRP A 385 9.83 7.21 -19.66
N ASP A 386 11.08 7.09 -19.24
CA ASP A 386 12.27 7.11 -20.09
C ASP A 386 12.47 5.70 -20.69
N TYR A 387 11.88 5.43 -21.87
CA TYR A 387 11.75 4.07 -22.41
C TYR A 387 13.02 3.57 -23.08
N ASP A 388 13.84 4.47 -23.62
CA ASP A 388 15.11 4.17 -24.28
C ASP A 388 16.34 4.48 -23.41
N ARG A 389 16.13 4.95 -22.18
CA ARG A 389 17.13 5.21 -21.13
C ARG A 389 18.13 6.30 -21.49
N ASP A 390 17.69 7.30 -22.23
CA ASP A 390 18.55 8.40 -22.67
C ASP A 390 18.55 9.60 -21.70
N GLY A 391 17.66 9.59 -20.69
CA GLY A 391 17.62 10.54 -19.60
C GLY A 391 16.51 11.58 -19.64
N ASP A 392 15.68 11.62 -20.68
CA ASP A 392 14.43 12.38 -20.66
C ASP A 392 13.19 11.48 -20.63
N LEU A 393 12.08 12.05 -20.16
CA LEU A 393 10.82 11.30 -20.08
C LEU A 393 10.12 11.33 -21.44
N ASP A 394 9.71 10.15 -21.90
CA ASP A 394 8.88 9.94 -23.07
C ASP A 394 7.41 9.78 -22.70
N LEU A 395 6.55 9.76 -23.71
CA LEU A 395 5.09 9.65 -23.53
C LEU A 395 4.48 8.57 -24.42
N LEU A 396 3.79 7.60 -23.83
CA LEU A 396 2.86 6.73 -24.53
C LEU A 396 1.43 7.20 -24.33
N VAL A 397 0.70 7.36 -25.43
CA VAL A 397 -0.75 7.58 -25.45
C VAL A 397 -1.47 6.33 -25.95
N THR A 398 -2.46 5.89 -25.19
CA THR A 398 -3.41 4.85 -25.60
C THR A 398 -4.65 5.50 -26.18
N ASN A 399 -4.94 5.23 -27.45
CA ASN A 399 -6.11 5.77 -28.12
C ASN A 399 -7.25 4.75 -28.16
N ASN A 400 -8.42 5.13 -27.67
CA ASN A 400 -9.64 4.37 -27.81
C ASN A 400 -9.99 4.16 -29.30
N ALA A 401 -10.32 2.94 -29.70
CA ALA A 401 -10.64 2.61 -31.09
C ALA A 401 -9.56 3.11 -32.10
N GLY A 402 -8.28 3.08 -31.70
CA GLY A 402 -7.18 3.67 -32.46
C GLY A 402 -5.79 3.11 -32.10
N PRO A 403 -4.74 3.61 -32.77
CA PRO A 403 -3.38 3.14 -32.59
C PRO A 403 -2.75 3.68 -31.30
N LEU A 404 -1.79 2.92 -30.76
CA LEU A 404 -0.84 3.47 -29.78
C LEU A 404 0.01 4.58 -30.41
N ARG A 405 0.39 5.56 -29.58
CA ARG A 405 1.34 6.62 -29.94
C ARG A 405 2.42 6.73 -28.89
N LEU A 406 3.63 6.33 -29.22
CA LEU A 406 4.84 6.58 -28.44
C LEU A 406 5.53 7.83 -28.99
N PHE A 407 5.67 8.84 -28.15
CA PHE A 407 6.37 10.09 -28.41
C PHE A 407 7.71 10.04 -27.67
N ARG A 408 8.79 9.85 -28.42
CA ARG A 408 10.15 9.95 -27.88
C ARG A 408 10.51 11.42 -27.70
N ASN A 409 10.96 11.80 -26.52
CA ASN A 409 11.50 13.12 -26.27
C ASN A 409 12.92 13.20 -26.84
N ASN A 410 13.21 14.23 -27.63
CA ASN A 410 14.54 14.41 -28.19
C ASN A 410 15.13 15.71 -27.65
N GLY A 411 16.15 15.59 -26.81
CA GLY A 411 16.95 16.72 -26.35
C GLY A 411 16.48 17.32 -25.03
N GLY A 412 15.48 16.75 -24.36
CA GLY A 412 15.19 17.05 -22.95
C GLY A 412 16.39 16.67 -22.06
N ASN A 413 17.11 15.61 -22.44
CA ASN A 413 18.36 15.17 -21.82
C ASN A 413 19.58 16.12 -22.05
N GLN A 414 19.39 17.27 -22.71
CA GLN A 414 20.40 18.34 -22.72
C GLN A 414 20.57 18.98 -21.34
N ASN A 415 19.55 18.87 -20.50
CA ASN A 415 19.65 19.09 -19.06
C ASN A 415 19.96 17.77 -18.34
N ASN A 416 20.48 17.90 -17.13
CA ASN A 416 20.84 16.81 -16.25
C ASN A 416 19.62 16.27 -15.52
N TYR A 417 19.66 15.00 -15.15
CA TYR A 417 18.56 14.30 -14.49
C TYR A 417 19.07 13.35 -13.40
N LEU A 418 18.15 12.83 -12.59
CA LEU A 418 18.36 11.73 -11.66
C LEU A 418 17.11 10.86 -11.61
N ARG A 419 17.27 9.55 -11.85
CA ARG A 419 16.18 8.58 -11.62
C ARG A 419 16.45 7.74 -10.37
N LEU A 420 15.44 7.57 -9.53
CA LEU A 420 15.53 6.83 -8.28
C LEU A 420 14.43 5.75 -8.22
N LYS A 421 14.85 4.51 -8.01
CA LYS A 421 13.99 3.32 -7.89
C LYS A 421 13.98 2.84 -6.43
N PRO A 422 13.08 3.34 -5.56
CA PRO A 422 13.02 2.87 -4.19
C PRO A 422 12.38 1.49 -4.12
N ARG A 423 13.05 0.55 -3.45
CA ARG A 423 12.56 -0.80 -3.24
C ARG A 423 12.61 -1.20 -1.78
N VAL A 424 11.60 -1.96 -1.34
CA VAL A 424 11.54 -2.57 -0.02
C VAL A 424 11.51 -4.08 -0.18
N ASP A 425 12.54 -4.79 0.30
CA ASP A 425 12.70 -6.24 0.12
C ASP A 425 12.56 -6.74 -1.33
N GLY A 426 12.95 -5.91 -2.30
CA GLY A 426 12.84 -6.20 -3.73
C GLY A 426 11.56 -5.66 -4.38
N MET A 427 10.54 -5.34 -3.59
CA MET A 427 9.26 -4.81 -4.05
C MET A 427 9.33 -3.31 -4.32
N GLU A 428 8.49 -2.82 -5.21
CA GLU A 428 8.32 -1.37 -5.43
C GLU A 428 7.80 -0.69 -4.16
N ALA A 429 8.46 0.38 -3.72
CA ALA A 429 8.09 1.06 -2.47
C ALA A 429 6.94 2.06 -2.68
N LEU A 430 5.74 1.58 -3.02
CA LEU A 430 4.55 2.43 -3.21
C LEU A 430 4.23 3.20 -1.93
N GLY A 431 4.04 4.52 -2.04
CA GLY A 431 3.90 5.48 -0.93
C GLY A 431 5.22 6.07 -0.44
N ALA A 432 6.37 5.66 -0.99
CA ALA A 432 7.66 6.26 -0.63
C ALA A 432 7.73 7.71 -1.11
N ARG A 433 8.04 8.64 -0.20
CA ARG A 433 8.31 10.04 -0.52
C ARG A 433 9.81 10.29 -0.61
N ILE A 434 10.25 10.74 -1.78
CA ILE A 434 11.64 11.06 -2.08
C ILE A 434 11.78 12.58 -2.16
N THR A 435 12.74 13.09 -1.41
CA THR A 435 13.08 14.50 -1.38
C THR A 435 14.54 14.66 -1.74
N ILE A 436 14.84 15.44 -2.78
CA ILE A 436 16.21 15.78 -3.16
C ILE A 436 16.56 17.19 -2.74
N GLU A 437 17.82 17.42 -2.36
CA GLU A 437 18.40 18.74 -2.17
C GLU A 437 19.57 18.91 -3.13
N TYR A 438 19.54 19.97 -3.94
CA TYR A 438 20.48 20.16 -5.03
C TYR A 438 20.66 21.64 -5.34
N GLY A 439 21.89 22.14 -5.20
CA GLY A 439 22.22 23.52 -5.56
C GLY A 439 21.37 24.58 -4.83
N GLY A 440 20.99 24.29 -3.57
CA GLY A 440 20.15 25.16 -2.74
C GLY A 440 18.65 25.10 -3.02
N GLN A 441 18.20 24.21 -3.90
CA GLN A 441 16.80 23.89 -4.16
C GLN A 441 16.41 22.56 -3.53
N GLN A 442 15.11 22.32 -3.47
CA GLN A 442 14.50 21.08 -3.01
C GLN A 442 13.41 20.68 -4.01
N ALA A 443 13.23 19.39 -4.24
CA ALA A 443 12.12 18.85 -5.03
C ALA A 443 11.63 17.55 -4.40
N VAL A 444 10.33 17.30 -4.49
CA VAL A 444 9.67 16.11 -3.94
C VAL A 444 9.01 15.27 -5.03
N ARG A 445 9.16 13.96 -4.94
CA ARG A 445 8.39 12.98 -5.72
C ARG A 445 7.87 11.91 -4.77
N GLU A 446 6.64 11.49 -4.98
CA GLU A 446 6.06 10.35 -4.27
C GLU A 446 5.86 9.21 -5.25
N ILE A 447 6.22 7.99 -4.83
CA ILE A 447 6.00 6.81 -5.64
C ILE A 447 4.56 6.37 -5.46
N SER A 448 3.78 6.41 -6.52
CA SER A 448 2.42 5.89 -6.58
C SER A 448 2.30 4.87 -7.70
N ASN A 449 1.26 4.05 -7.61
CA ASN A 449 0.88 3.13 -8.67
C ASN A 449 -0.50 3.50 -9.19
N GLY A 450 -0.60 3.86 -10.47
CA GLY A 450 -1.83 4.33 -11.09
C GLY A 450 -2.03 5.84 -10.93
N GLY A 451 -3.28 6.29 -11.05
CA GLY A 451 -3.64 7.71 -11.02
C GLY A 451 -3.76 8.38 -12.40
N ASN A 452 -3.38 7.70 -13.49
CA ASN A 452 -3.33 8.32 -14.82
C ASN A 452 -4.51 7.92 -15.73
N TYR A 453 -5.71 7.69 -15.14
CA TYR A 453 -6.94 7.18 -15.78
C TYR A 453 -6.72 5.96 -16.69
N VAL A 454 -7.19 4.78 -16.26
CA VAL A 454 -6.95 3.47 -16.89
C VAL A 454 -5.47 3.12 -17.19
N SER A 455 -4.51 3.92 -16.73
CA SER A 455 -3.08 3.74 -17.00
C SER A 455 -2.22 3.92 -15.75
N GLN A 456 -1.01 3.35 -15.80
CA GLN A 456 -0.03 3.35 -14.72
C GLN A 456 1.37 3.72 -15.24
N ASN A 457 1.99 4.73 -14.60
CA ASN A 457 3.43 4.98 -14.70
C ASN A 457 4.24 3.95 -13.87
N PRO A 458 5.49 3.65 -14.25
CA PRO A 458 6.35 2.79 -13.44
C PRO A 458 6.71 3.45 -12.08
N ALA A 459 7.01 2.65 -11.07
CA ALA A 459 7.37 3.11 -9.71
C ALA A 459 8.80 3.69 -9.63
N ILE A 460 9.07 4.75 -10.41
CA ILE A 460 10.38 5.39 -10.56
C ILE A 460 10.21 6.89 -10.38
N ALA A 461 10.98 7.49 -9.47
CA ALA A 461 11.03 8.95 -9.35
C ALA A 461 12.03 9.52 -10.35
N HIS A 462 11.59 10.47 -11.14
CA HIS A 462 12.42 11.24 -12.07
C HIS A 462 12.53 12.69 -11.61
N PHE A 463 13.76 13.20 -11.60
CA PHE A 463 14.08 14.59 -11.26
C PHE A 463 14.95 15.21 -12.35
N GLY A 464 14.49 16.29 -12.97
CA GLY A 464 15.35 17.21 -13.70
C GLY A 464 16.22 18.01 -12.73
N LEU A 465 17.43 18.34 -13.17
CA LEU A 465 18.44 19.03 -12.38
C LEU A 465 18.93 20.32 -13.08
N GLY A 466 18.37 20.64 -14.25
CA GLY A 466 18.84 21.71 -15.12
C GLY A 466 20.29 21.47 -15.52
N LYS A 467 21.18 22.42 -15.21
CA LYS A 467 22.63 22.28 -15.48
C LYS A 467 23.46 21.77 -14.30
N ARG A 468 22.81 21.33 -13.21
CA ARG A 468 23.52 20.88 -12.00
C ARG A 468 24.05 19.47 -12.16
N GLU A 469 25.30 19.25 -11.81
CA GLU A 469 25.98 17.96 -12.01
C GLU A 469 25.88 17.03 -10.79
N THR A 470 25.31 17.50 -9.68
CA THR A 470 25.23 16.75 -8.43
C THR A 470 23.95 17.03 -7.67
N VAL A 471 23.47 16.00 -6.95
CA VAL A 471 22.46 16.11 -5.90
C VAL A 471 23.17 15.96 -4.55
N ASP A 472 23.01 16.96 -3.70
CA ASP A 472 23.72 17.08 -2.43
C ASP A 472 23.25 16.04 -1.41
N ARG A 473 21.93 15.78 -1.39
CA ARG A 473 21.29 14.85 -0.48
C ARG A 473 19.99 14.30 -1.05
N VAL A 474 19.74 13.01 -0.86
CA VAL A 474 18.44 12.36 -1.12
C VAL A 474 17.90 11.85 0.21
N THR A 475 16.69 12.24 0.57
CA THR A 475 15.96 11.73 1.74
C THR A 475 14.77 10.92 1.26
N VAL A 476 14.62 9.69 1.77
CA VAL A 476 13.48 8.82 1.46
C VAL A 476 12.72 8.58 2.76
N ARG A 477 11.45 8.98 2.81
CA ARG A 477 10.48 8.47 3.77
C ARG A 477 9.80 7.25 3.12
N TRP A 478 10.07 6.08 3.67
CA TRP A 478 9.52 4.81 3.21
C TRP A 478 8.03 4.67 3.57
N PRO A 479 7.30 3.73 2.96
CA PRO A 479 5.87 3.53 3.23
C PRO A 479 5.55 3.25 4.70
N ASP A 480 6.43 2.53 5.41
CA ASP A 480 6.32 2.29 6.85
C ASP A 480 6.63 3.52 7.73
N GLY A 481 6.99 4.66 7.13
CA GLY A 481 7.33 5.91 7.79
C GLY A 481 8.78 6.05 8.24
N VAL A 482 9.63 5.03 8.04
CA VAL A 482 11.08 5.16 8.32
C VAL A 482 11.69 6.17 7.35
N VAL A 483 12.65 6.96 7.84
CA VAL A 483 13.36 7.94 7.00
C VAL A 483 14.83 7.53 6.86
N THR A 484 15.34 7.55 5.64
CA THR A 484 16.75 7.31 5.32
C THR A 484 17.31 8.45 4.48
N THR A 485 18.63 8.60 4.52
CA THR A 485 19.34 9.62 3.74
C THR A 485 20.47 8.97 2.94
N HIS A 486 20.60 9.37 1.69
CA HIS A 486 21.55 8.86 0.71
C HIS A 486 22.28 10.01 0.01
N GLY A 487 23.35 9.67 -0.71
CA GLY A 487 24.13 10.61 -1.52
C GLY A 487 25.40 11.13 -0.84
N PRO A 488 26.08 12.12 -1.46
CA PRO A 488 25.67 12.82 -2.69
C PRO A 488 25.65 11.91 -3.92
N PHE A 489 24.83 12.26 -4.92
CA PHE A 489 24.78 11.59 -6.22
C PHE A 489 25.33 12.51 -7.32
N ASN A 490 25.94 11.93 -8.34
CA ASN A 490 26.18 12.66 -9.58
C ASN A 490 24.88 12.67 -10.40
N ALA A 491 24.70 13.71 -11.20
CA ALA A 491 23.69 13.73 -12.23
C ALA A 491 23.97 12.66 -13.29
N GLY A 492 22.90 12.24 -13.96
CA GLY A 492 22.92 11.24 -15.01
C GLY A 492 22.85 9.84 -14.43
N GLY A 493 21.77 9.15 -14.79
CA GLY A 493 21.59 7.73 -14.52
C GLY A 493 20.42 7.41 -13.60
N GLU A 494 20.29 6.11 -13.37
CA GLU A 494 19.28 5.51 -12.52
C GLU A 494 19.95 4.80 -11.35
N HIS A 495 19.37 4.98 -10.16
CA HIS A 495 19.86 4.34 -8.94
C HIS A 495 18.72 3.62 -8.24
N SER A 496 18.92 2.32 -7.99
CA SER A 496 18.11 1.58 -7.01
C SER A 496 18.44 2.07 -5.61
N LEU A 497 17.41 2.44 -4.86
CA LEU A 497 17.47 2.70 -3.44
C LEU A 497 16.84 1.50 -2.75
N ASP A 498 17.66 0.50 -2.44
CA ASP A 498 17.16 -0.72 -1.81
C ASP A 498 17.18 -0.58 -0.29
N ARG A 499 16.02 -0.79 0.32
CA ARG A 499 15.90 -1.02 1.74
C ARG A 499 15.43 -2.44 1.96
N THR A 500 16.27 -3.24 2.58
CA THR A 500 15.77 -4.47 3.19
C THR A 500 15.01 -4.07 4.45
N LEU A 501 13.79 -4.58 4.67
CA LEU A 501 13.23 -4.60 6.02
C LEU A 501 14.09 -5.58 6.79
N GLY A 502 15.19 -5.07 7.32
CA GLY A 502 16.10 -5.88 8.08
C GLY A 502 15.34 -6.52 9.24
N LEU A 503 15.21 -7.83 9.22
CA LEU A 503 15.93 -8.53 10.28
C LEU A 503 17.39 -8.37 9.92
N SER A 504 18.09 -7.40 10.54
CA SER A 504 19.54 -7.28 10.37
C SER A 504 20.17 -8.63 10.71
N CYS A 505 20.55 -9.38 9.69
CA CYS A 505 21.28 -10.63 9.83
C CYS A 505 22.75 -10.34 9.54
N ALA A 506 23.40 -9.70 10.51
CA ALA A 506 24.79 -10.01 10.80
C ALA A 506 24.76 -11.01 11.97
N ALA A 507 24.91 -12.30 11.70
CA ALA A 507 25.00 -13.33 12.75
C ALA A 507 26.21 -13.02 13.66
N PRO A 508 26.14 -13.24 15.00
CA PRO A 508 25.68 -14.51 15.57
C PRO A 508 24.81 -14.43 16.85
N ALA A 509 24.16 -15.57 17.17
CA ALA A 509 23.33 -15.90 18.34
C ALA A 509 21.80 -15.62 18.21
N THR A 510 21.02 -16.69 18.32
CA THR A 510 19.57 -16.74 18.12
C THR A 510 18.79 -16.17 19.30
N THR A 511 17.95 -15.16 19.02
CA THR A 511 16.93 -14.62 19.93
C THR A 511 15.63 -15.41 19.83
N ARG A 512 15.00 -15.79 20.95
CA ARG A 512 13.68 -16.46 20.99
C ARG A 512 12.68 -15.71 21.89
N THR A 513 11.42 -15.64 21.47
CA THR A 513 10.30 -15.14 22.29
C THR A 513 9.90 -16.20 23.31
N VAL A 514 9.73 -15.81 24.57
CA VAL A 514 9.50 -16.76 25.70
C VAL A 514 8.23 -16.49 26.50
N ALA A 515 7.57 -15.34 26.33
CA ALA A 515 6.26 -15.05 26.94
C ALA A 515 5.52 -13.91 26.21
N HIS A 516 4.18 -14.01 26.15
CA HIS A 516 3.27 -12.95 25.74
C HIS A 516 2.40 -12.52 26.93
N LEU A 517 2.21 -11.21 27.14
CA LEU A 517 1.38 -10.65 28.21
C LEU A 517 0.33 -9.70 27.61
N THR A 518 -0.95 -10.04 27.76
CA THR A 518 -2.07 -9.25 27.24
C THR A 518 -3.04 -8.87 28.36
N SER A 519 -3.46 -7.60 28.41
CA SER A 519 -4.53 -7.11 29.31
C SER A 519 -5.83 -6.96 28.53
N LEU A 520 -6.98 -7.33 29.12
CA LEU A 520 -8.29 -7.26 28.45
C LEU A 520 -8.99 -5.90 28.60
N ASP A 521 -8.55 -5.03 29.53
CA ASP A 521 -9.34 -3.87 29.98
C ASP A 521 -8.64 -2.50 29.81
N GLY A 522 -7.71 -2.36 28.86
CA GLY A 522 -7.38 -1.03 28.28
C GLY A 522 -6.43 -0.10 29.06
N GLY A 523 -5.50 -0.64 29.86
CA GLY A 523 -4.32 0.12 30.31
C GLY A 523 -3.32 -0.80 31.02
N PHE A 524 -2.02 -0.61 30.81
CA PHE A 524 -0.95 -1.54 31.23
C PHE A 524 0.01 -0.88 32.24
N ASP A 525 -0.44 -0.71 33.49
CA ASP A 525 0.39 -0.22 34.60
C ASP A 525 0.81 -1.40 35.50
N THR A 526 1.85 -2.11 35.05
CA THR A 526 2.33 -3.36 35.66
C THR A 526 3.78 -3.20 36.14
N GLN A 527 4.03 -3.50 37.41
CA GLN A 527 5.42 -3.68 37.87
C GLN A 527 5.90 -5.07 37.48
N LEU A 528 6.95 -5.11 36.66
CA LEU A 528 7.59 -6.31 36.16
C LEU A 528 8.88 -6.53 36.94
N ARG A 529 9.01 -7.70 37.56
CA ARG A 529 10.27 -8.14 38.18
C ARG A 529 10.90 -9.24 37.36
N LEU A 530 12.12 -9.00 36.90
CA LEU A 530 12.93 -9.92 36.11
C LEU A 530 14.09 -10.43 36.98
N TYR A 531 14.40 -11.71 36.86
CA TYR A 531 15.49 -12.34 37.58
C TYR A 531 16.19 -13.39 36.70
N ASN A 532 17.51 -13.29 36.56
CA ASN A 532 18.32 -14.29 35.86
C ASN A 532 18.70 -15.41 36.84
N GLY A 533 18.05 -16.57 36.70
CA GLY A 533 18.35 -17.78 37.46
C GLY A 533 19.29 -18.75 36.74
N GLY A 534 19.80 -18.38 35.56
CA GLY A 534 20.74 -19.15 34.75
C GLY A 534 22.19 -19.02 35.19
N ALA A 535 23.08 -19.77 34.54
CA ALA A 535 24.51 -19.81 34.86
C ALA A 535 25.37 -18.83 34.02
N GLU A 536 24.79 -18.21 33.00
CA GLU A 536 25.44 -17.26 32.08
C GLU A 536 24.69 -15.91 32.09
N PRO A 537 25.32 -14.79 31.71
CA PRO A 537 24.66 -13.49 31.58
C PRO A 537 23.48 -13.54 30.60
N ALA A 538 22.41 -12.81 30.91
CA ALA A 538 21.19 -12.77 30.13
C ALA A 538 20.93 -11.36 29.59
N GLU A 539 20.83 -11.25 28.28
CA GLU A 539 20.39 -10.03 27.60
C GLU A 539 18.88 -10.11 27.38
N VAL A 540 18.18 -9.13 27.94
CA VAL A 540 16.71 -9.05 27.95
C VAL A 540 16.26 -7.85 27.15
N SER A 541 15.43 -8.10 26.15
CA SER A 541 14.75 -7.05 25.39
C SER A 541 13.27 -7.05 25.71
N LEU A 542 12.75 -5.90 26.11
CA LEU A 542 11.34 -5.71 26.41
C LEU A 542 10.76 -4.72 25.40
N THR A 543 9.72 -5.15 24.69
CA THR A 543 8.97 -4.34 23.72
C THR A 543 7.52 -4.20 24.17
N ALA A 544 6.93 -3.03 24.02
CA ALA A 544 5.54 -2.79 24.40
C ALA A 544 4.67 -2.57 23.17
N LEU A 545 3.43 -3.03 23.22
CA LEU A 545 2.42 -2.81 22.19
C LEU A 545 1.56 -1.63 22.64
N ASN A 546 1.73 -0.47 22.02
CA ASN A 546 0.96 0.72 22.39
C ASN A 546 -0.53 0.58 22.05
N ASP A 547 -1.30 1.63 22.34
CA ASP A 547 -2.76 1.62 22.16
C ASP A 547 -3.21 1.48 20.69
N THR A 548 -2.30 1.61 19.74
CA THR A 548 -2.52 1.43 18.30
C THR A 548 -2.07 0.06 17.80
N GLY A 549 -1.64 -0.87 18.67
CA GLY A 549 -1.28 -2.23 18.27
C GLY A 549 0.12 -2.37 17.65
N ILE A 550 1.00 -1.37 17.81
CA ILE A 550 2.35 -1.35 17.26
C ILE A 550 3.38 -1.58 18.37
N TRP A 551 4.39 -2.42 18.10
CA TRP A 551 5.49 -2.65 19.04
C TRP A 551 6.41 -1.43 19.10
N VAL A 552 6.40 -0.70 20.21
CA VAL A 552 7.20 0.50 20.46
C VAL A 552 8.12 0.34 21.67
N GLY A 553 9.29 1.00 21.58
CA GLY A 553 10.31 1.04 22.62
C GLY A 553 11.04 -0.29 22.82
N ALA A 554 12.37 -0.30 22.66
CA ALA A 554 13.19 -1.41 23.10
C ALA A 554 13.95 -0.99 24.36
N HIS A 555 13.49 -1.45 25.53
CA HIS A 555 14.29 -1.31 26.75
C HIS A 555 15.17 -2.55 26.89
N GLN A 556 16.47 -2.38 26.60
CA GLN A 556 17.46 -3.43 26.74
C GLN A 556 18.10 -3.40 28.12
N LEU A 557 18.25 -4.59 28.71
CA LEU A 557 18.88 -4.76 30.01
C LEU A 557 19.74 -6.03 30.03
N SER A 558 20.99 -5.87 30.43
CA SER A 558 21.90 -6.98 30.73
C SER A 558 21.78 -7.40 32.20
N LEU A 559 21.55 -8.69 32.47
CA LEU A 559 21.42 -9.27 33.80
C LEU A 559 22.46 -10.37 34.03
N GLU A 560 23.37 -10.14 34.97
CA GLU A 560 24.33 -11.17 35.41
C GLU A 560 23.61 -12.32 36.15
N PRO A 561 24.23 -13.52 36.23
CA PRO A 561 23.68 -14.64 36.99
C PRO A 561 23.31 -14.26 38.44
N GLY A 562 22.07 -14.51 38.84
CA GLY A 562 21.53 -14.18 40.17
C GLY A 562 21.12 -12.72 40.37
N GLN A 563 21.14 -11.89 39.32
CA GLN A 563 20.72 -10.50 39.37
C GLN A 563 19.20 -10.35 39.13
N ALA A 564 18.58 -9.38 39.80
CA ALA A 564 17.18 -8.98 39.59
C ALA A 564 17.08 -7.53 39.13
N ALA A 565 16.08 -7.22 38.29
CA ALA A 565 15.67 -5.86 37.97
C ALA A 565 14.17 -5.70 38.13
N ASN A 566 13.75 -4.51 38.59
CA ASN A 566 12.35 -4.13 38.67
C ASN A 566 12.10 -3.03 37.65
N LEU A 567 11.14 -3.25 36.77
CA LEU A 567 10.71 -2.33 35.75
C LEU A 567 9.26 -1.93 36.03
N ASN A 568 8.95 -0.65 35.90
CA ASN A 568 7.57 -0.20 35.86
C ASN A 568 7.19 0.01 34.39
N SER A 569 6.27 -0.81 33.86
CA SER A 569 5.91 -0.76 32.43
C SER A 569 5.40 0.61 32.02
N HIS A 570 4.62 1.28 32.87
CA HIS A 570 4.10 2.61 32.59
C HIS A 570 5.18 3.70 32.62
N THR A 571 6.22 3.54 33.45
CA THR A 571 7.37 4.48 33.47
C THR A 571 8.35 4.25 32.31
N VAL A 572 8.40 3.02 31.78
CA VAL A 572 9.30 2.63 30.67
C VAL A 572 8.65 2.86 29.30
N PHE A 573 7.32 2.67 29.18
CA PHE A 573 6.62 2.69 27.89
C PHE A 573 5.39 3.61 27.83
N GLY A 574 4.96 4.22 28.95
CA GLY A 574 3.70 4.97 29.01
C GLY A 574 2.46 4.05 29.10
N ASP A 575 1.28 4.59 28.79
CA ASP A 575 0.06 3.78 28.66
C ASP A 575 0.11 2.99 27.33
N VAL A 576 0.01 1.66 27.44
CA VAL A 576 0.14 0.69 26.34
C VAL A 576 -0.88 -0.46 26.54
N LYS A 577 -1.19 -1.27 25.51
CA LYS A 577 -2.20 -2.37 25.54
C LYS A 577 -1.63 -3.76 25.85
N ALA A 578 -0.41 -4.05 25.41
CA ALA A 578 0.26 -5.33 25.66
C ALA A 578 1.79 -5.17 25.78
N ALA A 579 2.50 -6.21 26.22
CA ALA A 579 3.97 -6.21 26.25
C ALA A 579 4.54 -7.60 25.90
N GLN A 580 5.70 -7.62 25.24
CA GLN A 580 6.42 -8.83 24.84
C GLN A 580 7.84 -8.81 25.39
N LEU A 581 8.24 -9.96 25.93
CA LEU A 581 9.56 -10.20 26.50
C LEU A 581 10.35 -11.15 25.58
N ARG A 582 11.51 -10.69 25.11
CA ARG A 582 12.42 -11.48 24.27
C ARG A 582 13.76 -11.68 25.00
N LEU A 583 14.30 -12.89 24.92
CA LEU A 583 15.61 -13.25 25.48
C LEU A 583 16.56 -13.63 24.33
N THR A 584 17.77 -13.10 24.37
CA THR A 584 18.75 -13.26 23.28
C THR A 584 19.88 -14.24 23.60
N ALA A 585 19.86 -14.92 24.77
CA ALA A 585 20.86 -15.93 25.18
C ALA A 585 20.27 -17.11 26.00
N PRO A 586 20.86 -18.32 25.98
CA PRO A 586 20.33 -19.51 26.67
C PRO A 586 20.49 -19.41 28.20
N SER A 587 19.48 -18.87 28.87
CA SER A 587 19.41 -18.72 30.33
C SER A 587 17.95 -18.84 30.82
N SER A 588 17.73 -19.07 32.13
CA SER A 588 16.39 -19.14 32.72
C SER A 588 16.01 -17.81 33.36
N VAL A 589 14.90 -17.22 32.94
CA VAL A 589 14.39 -15.96 33.49
C VAL A 589 12.97 -16.16 34.02
N SER A 590 12.73 -15.77 35.28
CA SER A 590 11.39 -15.79 35.87
C SER A 590 10.74 -14.41 35.80
N LEU A 591 9.45 -14.37 35.49
CA LEU A 591 8.65 -13.15 35.37
C LEU A 591 7.55 -13.10 36.45
N GLN A 592 7.39 -11.91 37.06
CA GLN A 592 6.29 -11.62 37.96
C GLN A 592 5.62 -10.30 37.56
N SER A 593 4.29 -10.31 37.37
CA SER A 593 3.46 -9.13 37.06
C SER A 593 2.51 -8.77 38.22
N GLY A 594 2.17 -7.49 38.37
CA GLY A 594 1.12 -7.03 39.28
C GLY A 594 0.43 -5.74 38.79
N TYR A 595 -0.90 -5.70 38.78
CA TYR A 595 -1.74 -4.59 38.32
C TYR A 595 -2.25 -3.72 39.48
N ARG A 596 -2.43 -2.39 39.29
CA ARG A 596 -2.66 -1.44 40.42
C ARG A 596 -4.00 -0.71 40.55
N ARG A 597 -5.00 -0.87 39.67
CA ARG A 597 -6.37 -0.38 39.96
C ARG A 597 -7.32 -1.53 40.29
N GLN A 598 -7.48 -1.73 41.60
CA GLN A 598 -8.43 -2.64 42.28
C GLN A 598 -8.07 -4.13 42.28
N GLN A 599 -7.00 -4.43 43.03
CA GLN A 599 -6.76 -5.67 43.79
C GLN A 599 -7.19 -7.01 43.16
N GLU A 600 -6.53 -7.44 42.09
CA GLU A 600 -6.38 -8.86 41.76
C GLU A 600 -4.92 -9.16 41.42
N VAL A 601 -4.33 -10.15 42.09
CA VAL A 601 -2.90 -10.53 41.98
C VAL A 601 -2.76 -12.02 41.62
N ALA A 602 -1.77 -12.26 40.74
CA ALA A 602 -0.99 -13.47 40.49
C ALA A 602 -1.48 -14.54 39.50
N LEU A 603 -0.68 -14.67 38.42
CA LEU A 603 -0.25 -15.96 37.88
C LEU A 603 1.28 -15.90 37.64
N LEU A 604 2.03 -16.81 38.24
CA LEU A 604 3.49 -16.90 38.13
C LEU A 604 3.86 -17.98 37.09
N ALA A 605 4.41 -17.57 35.94
CA ALA A 605 4.88 -18.50 34.91
C ALA A 605 6.40 -18.64 34.97
N THR A 606 6.93 -19.87 34.94
CA THR A 606 8.37 -20.16 34.91
C THR A 606 8.71 -20.84 33.60
N ALA A 607 9.58 -20.24 32.77
CA ALA A 607 10.06 -20.81 31.52
C ALA A 607 11.57 -21.13 31.62
N SER A 608 11.97 -22.32 31.15
CA SER A 608 13.38 -22.77 31.20
C SER A 608 13.82 -23.36 29.86
N HIS A 609 15.02 -22.98 29.40
CA HIS A 609 15.62 -23.54 28.20
C HIS A 609 16.37 -24.86 28.52
N GLY A 610 15.85 -26.00 28.07
CA GLY A 610 16.55 -27.29 27.98
C GLY A 610 16.55 -28.21 29.23
N ARG A 611 16.09 -29.47 29.02
CA ARG A 611 16.26 -30.73 29.80
C ARG A 611 15.07 -31.37 30.56
N ALA A 612 13.82 -30.90 30.48
CA ALA A 612 12.66 -31.69 30.94
C ALA A 612 11.55 -31.78 29.86
N PRO A 613 10.87 -32.93 29.69
CA PRO A 613 9.89 -33.14 28.61
C PRO A 613 8.56 -32.40 28.87
N ALA A 614 7.89 -32.03 27.78
CA ALA A 614 6.77 -31.08 27.67
C ALA A 614 5.40 -31.49 28.27
N ASN A 615 5.34 -32.36 29.30
CA ASN A 615 4.07 -33.00 29.75
C ASN A 615 3.73 -32.78 31.25
N ARG A 616 4.26 -31.73 31.89
CA ARG A 616 4.00 -31.38 33.30
C ARG A 616 3.81 -29.87 33.48
N PHE A 617 2.76 -29.47 34.19
CA PHE A 617 2.38 -28.07 34.39
C PHE A 617 2.02 -27.78 35.85
N ALA A 618 2.34 -26.58 36.33
CA ALA A 618 2.03 -26.12 37.68
C ALA A 618 1.41 -24.72 37.69
N PHE A 619 0.40 -24.49 38.52
CA PHE A 619 -0.25 -23.19 38.72
C PHE A 619 -0.56 -22.94 40.21
N TYR A 620 -0.77 -21.68 40.57
CA TYR A 620 -0.93 -21.22 41.97
C TYR A 620 -2.17 -20.34 42.10
N SER A 621 -2.95 -20.49 43.19
CA SER A 621 -4.10 -19.61 43.47
C SER A 621 -3.66 -18.32 44.18
N GLY A 622 -4.00 -17.18 43.59
CA GLY A 622 -3.55 -15.86 44.07
C GLY A 622 -4.62 -14.96 44.70
N ASN A 623 -5.90 -15.36 44.70
CA ASN A 623 -7.00 -14.48 45.15
C ASN A 623 -8.03 -15.23 46.03
N PRO A 624 -8.36 -14.73 47.24
CA PRO A 624 -9.25 -15.39 48.20
C PRO A 624 -10.75 -15.36 47.83
N ASP A 625 -11.20 -14.54 46.87
CA ASP A 625 -12.63 -14.43 46.47
C ASP A 625 -12.98 -15.25 45.21
N LEU A 626 -12.05 -16.02 44.65
CA LEU A 626 -12.28 -16.85 43.46
C LEU A 626 -12.73 -18.27 43.83
N VAL A 627 -14.01 -18.57 43.65
CA VAL A 627 -14.53 -19.94 43.71
C VAL A 627 -14.40 -20.59 42.33
N PHE A 628 -13.57 -21.63 42.22
CA PHE A 628 -13.53 -22.46 41.01
C PHE A 628 -14.71 -23.44 41.06
N ASP A 629 -15.63 -23.33 40.10
CA ASP A 629 -16.74 -24.26 39.93
C ASP A 629 -16.35 -25.49 39.06
N GLY A 630 -15.05 -25.78 39.00
CA GLY A 630 -14.46 -26.91 38.29
C GLY A 630 -13.23 -26.54 37.46
N ILE A 631 -12.42 -27.55 37.15
CA ILE A 631 -11.38 -27.51 36.11
C ILE A 631 -11.81 -28.53 35.06
N ALA A 632 -12.23 -28.06 33.89
CA ALA A 632 -12.48 -28.95 32.75
C ALA A 632 -11.15 -29.29 32.07
N LEU A 633 -10.96 -30.57 31.75
CA LEU A 633 -9.83 -31.04 30.96
C LEU A 633 -10.38 -31.73 29.72
N VAL A 634 -10.00 -31.25 28.54
CA VAL A 634 -10.37 -31.87 27.27
C VAL A 634 -9.14 -32.54 26.69
N ASN A 635 -9.25 -33.82 26.33
CA ASN A 635 -8.20 -34.55 25.60
C ASN A 635 -8.61 -34.62 24.12
N SER A 636 -7.89 -33.94 23.23
CA SER A 636 -8.12 -33.96 21.78
C SER A 636 -7.18 -34.90 21.00
N GLY A 637 -6.31 -35.65 21.70
CA GLY A 637 -5.34 -36.58 21.07
C GLY A 637 -5.90 -37.97 20.75
N GLU A 638 -5.22 -38.72 19.86
CA GLU A 638 -5.71 -40.03 19.35
C GLU A 638 -5.58 -41.23 20.32
N SER A 639 -4.90 -41.08 21.47
CA SER A 639 -4.63 -42.17 22.41
C SER A 639 -5.02 -41.84 23.86
N ALA A 640 -5.67 -42.77 24.56
CA ALA A 640 -6.14 -42.54 25.92
C ALA A 640 -5.00 -42.42 26.95
N ALA A 641 -4.84 -41.27 27.60
CA ALA A 641 -3.77 -40.99 28.57
C ALA A 641 -4.21 -41.16 30.03
N ARG A 642 -3.29 -41.57 30.91
CA ARG A 642 -3.51 -41.54 32.36
C ARG A 642 -3.07 -40.18 32.90
N VAL A 643 -4.02 -39.42 33.45
CA VAL A 643 -3.77 -38.07 33.98
C VAL A 643 -3.78 -38.12 35.51
N THR A 644 -2.77 -37.49 36.11
CA THR A 644 -2.67 -37.34 37.56
C THR A 644 -2.67 -35.86 37.92
N LEU A 645 -3.63 -35.48 38.77
CA LEU A 645 -3.77 -34.14 39.34
C LEU A 645 -3.31 -34.14 40.79
N ARG A 646 -2.58 -33.11 41.17
CA ARG A 646 -2.04 -32.93 42.52
C ARG A 646 -2.36 -31.54 43.03
N ARG A 647 -2.92 -31.43 44.23
CA ARG A 647 -3.16 -30.19 44.97
C ARG A 647 -2.22 -30.17 46.17
N PHE A 648 -1.52 -29.07 46.30
CA PHE A 648 -0.63 -28.78 47.39
C PHE A 648 -1.17 -27.56 48.14
N ASP A 649 -1.14 -27.60 49.47
CA ASP A 649 -1.54 -26.44 50.26
C ASP A 649 -0.57 -25.27 50.09
N ALA A 650 -0.90 -24.13 50.71
CA ALA A 650 -0.07 -22.93 50.70
C ALA A 650 1.34 -23.09 51.31
N ARG A 651 1.64 -24.24 51.93
CA ARG A 651 2.95 -24.57 52.48
C ARG A 651 3.70 -25.57 51.60
N GLY A 652 3.13 -25.94 50.45
CA GLY A 652 3.71 -26.86 49.48
C GLY A 652 3.56 -28.34 49.85
N ALA A 653 2.77 -28.67 50.89
CA ALA A 653 2.48 -30.06 51.22
C ALA A 653 1.38 -30.59 50.30
N LEU A 654 1.58 -31.79 49.73
CA LEU A 654 0.55 -32.44 48.91
C LEU A 654 -0.63 -32.77 49.82
N VAL A 655 -1.75 -32.09 49.61
CA VAL A 655 -2.97 -32.28 50.40
C VAL A 655 -3.98 -33.14 49.69
N GLU A 656 -3.93 -33.21 48.36
CA GLU A 656 -4.83 -34.07 47.59
C GLU A 656 -4.16 -34.53 46.28
N GLU A 657 -4.30 -35.80 45.92
CA GLU A 657 -3.84 -36.33 44.65
C GLU A 657 -4.91 -37.27 44.10
N LYS A 658 -5.28 -37.05 42.83
CA LYS A 658 -6.28 -37.87 42.16
C LYS A 658 -5.78 -38.28 40.79
N THR A 659 -5.74 -39.59 40.59
CA THR A 659 -5.37 -40.21 39.31
C THR A 659 -6.65 -40.67 38.64
N LEU A 660 -6.90 -40.17 37.43
CA LEU A 660 -8.03 -40.60 36.63
C LEU A 660 -7.65 -41.92 35.94
N HIS A 661 -8.25 -43.02 36.38
CA HIS A 661 -7.90 -44.38 35.95
C HIS A 661 -8.72 -44.90 34.78
N GLU A 662 -9.86 -44.29 34.46
CA GLU A 662 -10.57 -44.60 33.22
C GLU A 662 -9.88 -43.85 32.08
N ALA A 663 -9.35 -44.62 31.14
CA ALA A 663 -8.86 -44.15 29.86
C ALA A 663 -9.89 -43.17 29.28
N LEU A 664 -9.52 -41.91 29.01
CA LEU A 664 -10.32 -40.97 28.24
C LEU A 664 -10.44 -41.56 26.82
N PRO A 665 -11.52 -42.30 26.47
CA PRO A 665 -11.59 -42.97 25.18
C PRO A 665 -12.10 -41.97 24.14
N ARG A 666 -11.85 -42.31 22.89
CA ARG A 666 -12.12 -41.50 21.72
C ARG A 666 -13.62 -41.55 21.39
N ASP A 667 -14.47 -40.94 22.21
CA ASP A 667 -15.90 -40.87 21.93
C ASP A 667 -16.25 -39.43 21.55
N ALA A 668 -16.48 -39.21 20.25
CA ALA A 668 -16.65 -37.92 19.59
C ALA A 668 -17.88 -37.08 20.03
N LYS A 669 -18.47 -37.29 21.22
CA LYS A 669 -19.60 -36.49 21.76
C LYS A 669 -19.60 -36.26 23.27
N GLY A 670 -18.58 -36.68 24.02
CA GLY A 670 -18.55 -36.47 25.48
C GLY A 670 -17.78 -35.22 25.88
N LEU A 671 -18.45 -34.10 26.14
CA LEU A 671 -17.92 -33.13 27.10
C LEU A 671 -17.84 -33.89 28.43
N HIS A 672 -16.69 -34.49 28.74
CA HIS A 672 -16.45 -35.08 30.05
C HIS A 672 -16.21 -33.92 31.01
N LEU A 673 -17.32 -33.31 31.41
CA LEU A 673 -17.36 -32.51 32.62
C LEU A 673 -16.98 -33.47 33.75
N LEU A 674 -15.70 -33.44 34.11
CA LEU A 674 -15.21 -33.86 35.40
C LEU A 674 -15.81 -32.90 36.44
N ASN A 675 -17.13 -32.97 36.62
CA ASN A 675 -17.85 -32.11 37.53
C ASN A 675 -17.27 -32.33 38.94
N ASP A 676 -16.87 -31.22 39.53
CA ASP A 676 -16.56 -31.03 40.94
C ASP A 676 -15.38 -31.86 41.47
N LEU A 677 -14.24 -31.85 40.76
CA LEU A 677 -13.04 -32.50 41.28
C LEU A 677 -12.36 -31.74 42.44
N PHE A 678 -12.55 -30.43 42.53
CA PHE A 678 -12.12 -29.62 43.66
C PHE A 678 -13.18 -28.55 43.95
N ALA A 679 -14.07 -28.81 44.90
CA ALA A 679 -14.98 -27.78 45.39
C ALA A 679 -14.20 -26.83 46.30
N SER A 680 -14.14 -25.55 45.94
CA SER A 680 -13.48 -24.45 46.65
C SER A 680 -11.95 -24.56 46.80
N VAL A 681 -11.26 -23.56 46.26
CA VAL A 681 -9.79 -23.40 46.33
C VAL A 681 -9.49 -22.23 47.25
N THR A 682 -8.43 -22.35 48.06
CA THR A 682 -7.98 -21.31 49.00
C THR A 682 -6.69 -20.66 48.49
N GLU A 683 -6.41 -19.41 48.88
CA GLU A 683 -5.22 -18.66 48.45
C GLU A 683 -3.89 -19.34 48.84
N GLY A 684 -2.92 -19.32 47.91
CA GLY A 684 -1.57 -19.83 48.10
C GLY A 684 -1.38 -21.30 47.70
N GLU A 685 -2.45 -22.02 47.39
CA GLU A 685 -2.39 -23.42 47.00
C GLU A 685 -1.78 -23.60 45.61
N ARG A 686 -0.99 -24.67 45.45
CA ARG A 686 -0.35 -25.03 44.18
C ARG A 686 -1.03 -26.26 43.61
N PHE A 687 -1.25 -26.27 42.31
CA PHE A 687 -1.81 -27.41 41.60
C PHE A 687 -0.84 -27.85 40.51
N GLU A 688 -0.65 -29.16 40.36
CA GLU A 688 0.12 -29.76 39.28
C GLU A 688 -0.73 -30.73 38.48
N ILE A 689 -0.55 -30.67 37.16
CA ILE A 689 -1.12 -31.63 36.21
C ILE A 689 0.03 -32.35 35.52
N SER A 690 -0.07 -33.67 35.50
CA SER A 690 0.90 -34.53 34.81
C SER A 690 0.18 -35.63 34.05
N ALA A 691 0.69 -35.94 32.85
CA ALA A 691 0.18 -37.02 32.02
C ALA A 691 1.29 -37.98 31.62
N ASP A 692 0.92 -39.24 31.41
CA ASP A 692 1.85 -40.28 30.99
C ASP A 692 2.26 -40.21 29.50
N ARG A 693 1.66 -39.28 28.72
CA ARG A 693 1.94 -38.99 27.29
C ARG A 693 1.46 -37.56 26.89
N PRO A 694 1.82 -37.01 25.72
CA PRO A 694 1.47 -35.65 25.28
C PRO A 694 -0.04 -35.40 25.17
N LEU A 695 -0.49 -34.19 25.50
CA LEU A 695 -1.90 -33.76 25.52
C LEU A 695 -2.02 -32.29 25.11
N HIS A 696 -3.10 -31.93 24.42
CA HIS A 696 -3.56 -30.54 24.37
C HIS A 696 -4.52 -30.31 25.53
N LEU A 697 -4.30 -29.26 26.30
CA LEU A 697 -5.05 -28.98 27.53
C LEU A 697 -5.67 -27.58 27.45
N THR A 698 -7.00 -27.52 27.56
CA THR A 698 -7.75 -26.28 27.73
C THR A 698 -8.23 -26.23 29.17
N VAL A 699 -7.93 -25.15 29.89
CA VAL A 699 -8.44 -24.90 31.25
C VAL A 699 -9.59 -23.90 31.15
N LEU A 700 -10.81 -24.32 31.48
CA LEU A 700 -11.99 -23.44 31.50
C LEU A 700 -12.28 -22.95 32.93
N ARG A 701 -12.72 -21.69 33.04
CA ARG A 701 -13.02 -20.98 34.30
C ARG A 701 -14.46 -21.28 34.80
N GLY A 702 -14.69 -21.19 36.11
CA GLY A 702 -16.02 -21.10 36.73
C GLY A 702 -16.59 -19.67 36.78
N THR A 703 -17.92 -19.54 36.80
CA THR A 703 -18.67 -18.26 36.80
C THR A 703 -18.90 -17.65 38.18
N TRP A 704 -18.90 -16.31 38.28
CA TRP A 704 -19.77 -15.59 39.23
C TRP A 704 -21.16 -15.42 38.57
N PRO A 705 -22.27 -15.32 39.33
CA PRO A 705 -23.62 -15.35 38.77
C PRO A 705 -23.91 -14.10 37.93
N ASN A 706 -23.47 -14.15 36.67
CA ASN A 706 -24.00 -13.52 35.46
C ASN A 706 -22.96 -13.11 34.41
N GLN A 707 -21.65 -13.34 34.54
CA GLN A 707 -20.69 -13.22 33.42
C GLN A 707 -19.43 -14.09 33.59
N THR A 708 -18.86 -14.56 32.46
CA THR A 708 -17.65 -15.40 32.41
C THR A 708 -16.54 -14.67 31.65
N PRO A 709 -15.39 -14.33 32.29
CA PRO A 709 -14.17 -13.98 31.56
C PRO A 709 -13.23 -15.20 31.46
N ALA A 710 -12.67 -15.52 30.30
CA ALA A 710 -11.69 -16.60 30.11
C ALA A 710 -10.27 -16.02 29.88
N VAL A 711 -9.23 -16.69 30.39
CA VAL A 711 -7.83 -16.42 30.03
C VAL A 711 -7.29 -17.65 29.32
N LEU A 712 -6.79 -17.48 28.09
CA LEU A 712 -6.25 -18.54 27.26
C LEU A 712 -4.73 -18.61 27.42
N PHE A 713 -4.20 -19.81 27.71
CA PHE A 713 -2.77 -20.11 27.57
C PHE A 713 -2.61 -21.14 26.46
N THR A 714 -1.87 -20.78 25.39
CA THR A 714 -1.43 -21.71 24.34
C THR A 714 0.09 -21.85 24.41
N VAL A 715 0.58 -23.09 24.36
CA VAL A 715 2.01 -23.39 24.30
C VAL A 715 2.25 -24.26 23.06
N PRO A 716 2.98 -23.77 22.04
CA PRO A 716 3.37 -24.60 20.91
C PRO A 716 4.46 -25.60 21.33
N THR A 717 4.35 -26.86 20.92
CA THR A 717 5.47 -27.81 20.91
C THR A 717 5.84 -28.09 19.46
N GLU A 718 7.12 -27.94 19.11
CA GLU A 718 7.65 -27.79 17.74
C GLU A 718 7.08 -28.75 16.68
N ASP A 719 6.97 -28.17 15.47
CA ASP A 719 6.36 -28.65 14.22
C ASP A 719 4.86 -28.95 14.30
N GLN A 720 4.05 -27.91 14.01
CA GLN A 720 3.21 -27.91 12.81
C GLN A 720 3.13 -26.50 12.21
N THR A 721 3.44 -26.46 10.92
CA THR A 721 3.08 -25.47 9.90
C THR A 721 1.58 -25.16 9.92
N ASP A 722 1.20 -23.92 9.59
CA ASP A 722 -0.15 -23.34 9.43
C ASP A 722 -1.02 -23.17 10.70
N LEU A 723 -1.04 -21.93 11.23
CA LEU A 723 -2.22 -21.06 11.43
C LEU A 723 -1.90 -19.78 12.21
#